data_AF-A0A250KKK3-F1
#
_entry.id   AF-A0A250KKK3-F1
#
_cell.length_a   1.000
_cell.length_b   1.000
_cell.length_c   1.000
_cell.angle_alpha   90.00
_cell.angle_beta   90.00
_cell.angle_gamma   90.00
#
_symmetry.space_group_name_H-M   'P 1'
#
loop_
_entity.id
_entity.type
_entity.pdbx_description
1 polymer ?
#
loop_
_entity_poly.entity_id
_entity_poly.type
_entity_poly.pdbx_seq_one_letter_code
_entity_poly.pdbx_strand_id
1 'polypeptide(L)'
;MCIFVAINFKKYLFMKRILLFLSMLLLVGGTTMASLNGACPNYSAHLSNNESSTPTHHMRGAEQRNGNNAGSSALDVVALKKDNVNAQTLEQEGNKDQITFRTDKSVGEEIYLEISYPLGSNIESITVEGATLTKSEDFPNLLKSNRTYKLTSQEVRIIGEVSDFICANNKITSLDLSKCPNLRYLVCSNNLLESLHVDNCTNLSTLECNDNKIKELDLSYAKNLYSLDCSDNKITTLKTSLESITEIDCRYNEIKELNISAANQLVRLNCGFNKLNKLSIDNCPLLSVLIFSNNNISELSVQYNPKLIYVGAIESTTNMSLIEQLVASLPTVGDASNRQGDFRLVPSIEFISEFIEQYGINFLNALTKNLNNKGWKSTDVTGAEIPNFSETPYISFTTNKSVGETINVQLKMLPGANVEDIQLEGATLVSSTLKRDSERFSEYYFQTYKLTSNTVKILGHVSDLLCPNNELTSIDISNPELLFLEFPDNHITTVDTKKAKKLIRLDCSRNNFTTLDVSTNKALRVLICTENNISTLNLPQDGKLNYLFCSNNKLNELNISNTVGVLRAVYCNDNQITKLTITDHDGLMGIDCCRNNITEINIANNPNLKNLDIHKNKITLEQMEQLANDLPVESDPSNYERILILKDIVGEENKYSTEIINKILSKGWKVEDTNNVSLGISAIENDKNQPRKVFDLNGREVNENQVKGVVIIKQGNKTYKKVVK
;
A
#
# COMPACT_ATOMS: atom_id res chain seq x y z
N MET A 1 33.45 11.86 1.29
CA MET A 1 32.56 11.09 2.19
C MET A 1 31.06 11.32 1.90
N CYS A 2 30.62 12.53 1.48
CA CYS A 2 29.24 12.81 1.02
C CYS A 2 28.72 11.89 -0.11
N ILE A 3 29.60 11.43 -1.01
CA ILE A 3 29.29 10.47 -2.09
C ILE A 3 28.85 9.09 -1.55
N PHE A 4 29.35 8.68 -0.37
CA PHE A 4 29.04 7.38 0.23
C PHE A 4 27.63 7.35 0.86
N VAL A 5 27.13 8.51 1.28
CA VAL A 5 25.79 8.69 1.85
C VAL A 5 24.72 8.65 0.74
N ALA A 6 25.00 9.23 -0.43
CA ALA A 6 24.11 9.20 -1.59
C ALA A 6 23.92 7.77 -2.17
N ILE A 7 24.97 6.94 -2.15
CA ILE A 7 24.93 5.55 -2.65
C ILE A 7 24.08 4.64 -1.74
N ASN A 8 24.13 4.82 -0.42
CA ASN A 8 23.37 4.00 0.52
C ASN A 8 21.87 4.34 0.55
N PHE A 9 21.50 5.59 0.22
CA PHE A 9 20.09 6.01 0.08
C PHE A 9 19.40 5.33 -1.12
N LYS A 10 20.12 5.10 -2.23
CA LYS A 10 19.63 4.35 -3.39
C LYS A 10 19.41 2.86 -3.11
N LYS A 11 20.30 2.21 -2.33
CA LYS A 11 20.10 0.81 -1.91
C LYS A 11 18.83 0.65 -1.07
N TYR A 12 18.55 1.64 -0.22
CA TYR A 12 17.32 1.65 0.59
C TYR A 12 16.05 1.84 -0.25
N LEU A 13 16.04 2.78 -1.21
CA LEU A 13 14.91 2.95 -2.15
C LEU A 13 14.70 1.74 -3.08
N PHE A 14 15.78 1.11 -3.52
CA PHE A 14 15.74 -0.11 -4.34
C PHE A 14 15.23 -1.32 -3.54
N MET A 15 15.69 -1.51 -2.30
CA MET A 15 15.16 -2.54 -1.40
C MET A 15 13.70 -2.29 -1.03
N LYS A 16 13.27 -1.04 -0.84
CA LYS A 16 11.87 -0.71 -0.56
C LYS A 16 10.95 -1.04 -1.74
N ARG A 17 11.40 -0.83 -2.97
CA ARG A 17 10.69 -1.27 -4.21
C ARG A 17 10.60 -2.79 -4.32
N ILE A 18 11.65 -3.51 -3.93
CA ILE A 18 11.64 -4.98 -3.88
C ILE A 18 10.71 -5.49 -2.76
N LEU A 19 10.68 -4.84 -1.60
CA LEU A 19 9.80 -5.21 -0.48
C LEU A 19 8.33 -4.95 -0.82
N LEU A 20 8.02 -3.85 -1.51
CA LEU A 20 6.69 -3.54 -2.04
C LEU A 20 6.25 -4.56 -3.11
N PHE A 21 7.18 -4.98 -3.96
CA PHE A 21 6.94 -6.02 -4.97
C PHE A 21 6.71 -7.40 -4.32
N LEU A 22 7.47 -7.74 -3.27
CA LEU A 22 7.31 -8.97 -2.50
C LEU A 22 6.03 -8.95 -1.63
N SER A 23 5.62 -7.81 -1.07
CA SER A 23 4.35 -7.69 -0.34
C SER A 23 3.15 -7.79 -1.27
N MET A 24 3.26 -7.30 -2.52
CA MET A 24 2.24 -7.52 -3.56
C MET A 24 2.15 -8.99 -3.99
N LEU A 25 3.27 -9.73 -4.01
CA LEU A 25 3.28 -11.18 -4.27
C LEU A 25 2.70 -12.01 -3.11
N LEU A 26 2.84 -11.55 -1.85
CA LEU A 26 2.29 -12.21 -0.67
C LEU A 26 0.78 -11.99 -0.48
N LEU A 27 0.19 -10.97 -1.11
CA LEU A 27 -1.26 -10.74 -1.15
C LEU A 27 -1.99 -11.57 -2.23
N VAL A 28 -1.25 -12.24 -3.12
CA VAL A 28 -1.81 -13.13 -4.18
C VAL A 28 -1.48 -14.62 -3.93
N GLY A 29 -0.60 -14.93 -2.99
CA GLY A 29 -0.11 -16.30 -2.74
C GLY A 29 -0.71 -16.97 -1.51
N GLY A 30 -2.04 -17.03 -1.42
CA GLY A 30 -2.76 -17.59 -0.28
C GLY A 30 -3.45 -18.93 -0.53
N THR A 31 -2.85 -19.91 -1.23
CA THR A 31 -3.28 -21.32 -1.16
C THR A 31 -2.13 -22.31 -1.44
N THR A 32 -1.83 -23.11 -0.41
CA THR A 32 -1.30 -24.49 -0.43
C THR A 32 -0.17 -24.87 -1.41
N MET A 33 1.05 -25.01 -0.88
CA MET A 33 2.07 -25.90 -1.46
C MET A 33 1.68 -27.37 -1.20
N ALA A 34 1.44 -28.14 -2.26
CA ALA A 34 1.60 -29.58 -2.27
C ALA A 34 1.94 -30.10 -3.69
N SER A 35 3.04 -30.86 -3.77
CA SER A 35 3.51 -31.72 -4.87
C SER A 35 4.15 -31.06 -6.12
N LEU A 36 5.49 -31.03 -6.10
CA LEU A 36 6.35 -31.05 -7.28
C LEU A 36 6.72 -32.51 -7.57
N ASN A 37 6.32 -33.00 -8.75
CA ASN A 37 6.86 -34.14 -9.52
C ASN A 37 5.99 -34.16 -10.79
N GLY A 38 6.42 -34.10 -12.04
CA GLY A 38 7.70 -34.10 -12.73
C GLY A 38 7.36 -34.38 -14.21
N ALA A 39 8.24 -33.95 -15.12
CA ALA A 39 8.29 -34.26 -16.56
C ALA A 39 7.39 -33.45 -17.54
N CYS A 40 8.04 -32.52 -18.24
CA CYS A 40 7.78 -32.23 -19.67
C CYS A 40 8.15 -33.46 -20.52
N PRO A 41 7.57 -33.63 -21.73
CA PRO A 41 8.23 -33.08 -22.91
C PRO A 41 7.31 -32.53 -24.03
N ASN A 42 7.73 -31.38 -24.56
CA ASN A 42 7.93 -31.01 -25.98
C ASN A 42 6.87 -31.20 -27.10
N TYR A 43 6.70 -30.07 -27.82
CA TYR A 43 6.58 -29.90 -29.28
C TYR A 43 5.37 -30.49 -30.02
N SER A 44 4.54 -29.63 -30.63
CA SER A 44 4.73 -29.22 -32.03
C SER A 44 3.62 -28.27 -32.47
N ALA A 45 4.03 -27.20 -33.14
CA ALA A 45 3.17 -26.26 -33.85
C ALA A 45 2.64 -26.89 -35.14
N HIS A 46 1.38 -26.60 -35.49
CA HIS A 46 0.94 -26.54 -36.87
C HIS A 46 -0.11 -25.43 -37.05
N LEU A 47 0.30 -24.40 -37.79
CA LEU A 47 -0.55 -23.42 -38.45
C LEU A 47 -1.24 -24.07 -39.65
N SER A 48 -2.53 -23.81 -39.84
CA SER A 48 -3.11 -23.56 -41.17
C SER A 48 -4.46 -22.87 -41.07
N ASN A 49 -4.52 -21.69 -41.69
CA ASN A 49 -5.71 -20.91 -42.01
C ASN A 49 -6.64 -21.65 -43.01
N ASN A 50 -7.95 -21.38 -42.91
CA ASN A 50 -8.83 -20.88 -44.00
C ASN A 50 -10.30 -21.09 -43.55
N GLU A 51 -11.01 -20.00 -43.26
CA GLU A 51 -11.92 -19.29 -44.18
C GLU A 51 -13.26 -19.99 -44.43
N SER A 52 -14.28 -19.48 -43.71
CA SER A 52 -15.54 -18.92 -44.20
C SER A 52 -16.52 -19.74 -45.08
N SER A 53 -17.80 -19.44 -44.80
CA SER A 53 -19.00 -19.51 -45.66
C SER A 53 -19.95 -20.73 -45.51
N THR A 54 -21.02 -20.48 -44.75
CA THR A 54 -22.41 -20.90 -45.06
C THR A 54 -22.99 -19.97 -46.16
N PRO A 55 -24.22 -20.13 -46.72
CA PRO A 55 -25.32 -21.12 -46.49
C PRO A 55 -25.93 -21.66 -47.83
N THR A 56 -26.81 -22.68 -47.90
CA THR A 56 -28.29 -22.57 -47.84
C THR A 56 -28.95 -23.88 -48.35
N HIS A 57 -30.12 -24.20 -47.77
CA HIS A 57 -31.31 -24.90 -48.29
C HIS A 57 -31.22 -26.07 -49.31
N HIS A 58 -31.80 -27.23 -48.95
CA HIS A 58 -33.07 -27.69 -49.54
C HIS A 58 -33.70 -28.88 -48.79
N MET A 59 -35.01 -28.77 -48.54
CA MET A 59 -35.91 -29.84 -48.10
C MET A 59 -36.20 -30.85 -49.23
N ARG A 60 -36.33 -32.14 -48.87
CA ARG A 60 -37.43 -33.03 -49.31
C ARG A 60 -37.36 -34.35 -48.52
N GLY A 61 -38.48 -34.73 -47.92
CA GLY A 61 -38.61 -35.94 -47.10
C GLY A 61 -39.03 -37.18 -47.86
N ALA A 62 -39.14 -38.29 -47.13
CA ALA A 62 -40.10 -39.38 -47.34
C ALA A 62 -40.06 -40.32 -46.13
N GLU A 63 -41.20 -40.94 -45.86
CA GLU A 63 -41.63 -41.59 -44.63
C GLU A 63 -41.10 -43.01 -44.39
N GLN A 64 -41.15 -43.39 -43.11
CA GLN A 64 -41.50 -44.70 -42.51
C GLN A 64 -41.19 -46.01 -43.27
N ARG A 65 -40.50 -46.94 -42.58
CA ARG A 65 -41.11 -48.20 -42.10
C ARG A 65 -40.19 -49.01 -41.18
N ASN A 66 -40.88 -49.71 -40.28
CA ASN A 66 -40.46 -50.61 -39.20
C ASN A 66 -39.43 -51.68 -39.57
N GLY A 67 -38.65 -52.08 -38.57
CA GLY A 67 -37.91 -53.35 -38.53
C GLY A 67 -37.43 -53.68 -37.12
N ASN A 68 -38.24 -54.46 -36.39
CA ASN A 68 -37.88 -55.11 -35.13
C ASN A 68 -36.55 -55.90 -35.27
N ASN A 69 -35.73 -55.89 -34.21
CA ASN A 69 -35.09 -57.13 -33.76
C ASN A 69 -34.68 -57.07 -32.29
N ALA A 70 -35.00 -58.19 -31.62
CA ALA A 70 -34.87 -58.45 -30.21
C ALA A 70 -33.43 -58.81 -29.78
N GLY A 71 -33.16 -58.70 -28.47
CA GLY A 71 -32.00 -59.35 -27.87
C GLY A 71 -31.75 -58.98 -26.40
N SER A 72 -32.36 -59.74 -25.48
CA SER A 72 -31.78 -60.26 -24.23
C SER A 72 -30.99 -59.28 -23.33
N SER A 73 -31.42 -58.99 -22.10
CA SER A 73 -31.28 -59.94 -20.98
C SER A 73 -32.13 -59.52 -19.76
N ALA A 74 -32.72 -60.52 -19.12
CA ALA A 74 -33.46 -60.44 -17.86
C ALA A 74 -32.57 -60.89 -16.68
N LEU A 75 -32.99 -60.53 -15.46
CA LEU A 75 -32.69 -61.05 -14.10
C LEU A 75 -32.50 -59.83 -13.17
N ASP A 76 -33.23 -59.57 -12.09
CA ASP A 76 -34.21 -60.34 -11.33
C ASP A 76 -35.28 -59.40 -10.73
N VAL A 77 -36.54 -59.79 -10.88
CA VAL A 77 -37.70 -59.23 -10.18
C VAL A 77 -38.22 -60.32 -9.25
N VAL A 78 -38.11 -60.11 -7.94
CA VAL A 78 -38.96 -60.80 -6.96
C VAL A 78 -40.20 -59.94 -6.76
N ALA A 79 -41.30 -60.40 -7.34
CA ALA A 79 -42.62 -59.79 -7.21
C ALA A 79 -43.27 -60.15 -5.87
N LEU A 80 -43.88 -59.17 -5.20
CA LEU A 80 -45.14 -59.39 -4.49
C LEU A 80 -46.14 -58.29 -4.84
N LYS A 81 -47.38 -58.75 -4.98
CA LYS A 81 -48.51 -58.20 -5.73
C LYS A 81 -49.28 -57.12 -4.97
N LYS A 82 -49.92 -56.26 -5.77
CA LYS A 82 -51.24 -55.62 -5.57
C LYS A 82 -51.38 -54.69 -4.37
N ASP A 83 -51.50 -53.39 -4.65
CA ASP A 83 -52.77 -52.70 -4.49
C ASP A 83 -52.92 -51.60 -5.54
N ASN A 84 -53.99 -51.71 -6.32
CA ASN A 84 -54.28 -50.91 -7.51
C ASN A 84 -55.30 -49.84 -7.15
N VAL A 85 -54.92 -48.90 -6.27
CA VAL A 85 -55.75 -47.74 -5.87
C VAL A 85 -54.99 -46.39 -5.87
N ASN A 86 -53.67 -46.35 -6.16
CA ASN A 86 -52.90 -45.10 -6.02
C ASN A 86 -52.31 -44.48 -7.30
N ALA A 87 -52.70 -44.92 -8.50
CA ALA A 87 -52.18 -44.32 -9.73
C ALA A 87 -52.77 -42.93 -10.05
N GLN A 88 -53.98 -42.59 -9.54
CA GLN A 88 -54.59 -41.27 -9.74
C GLN A 88 -54.25 -40.24 -8.65
N THR A 89 -53.73 -40.66 -7.50
CA THR A 89 -53.21 -39.77 -6.43
C THR A 89 -51.75 -39.37 -6.66
N LEU A 90 -50.94 -40.24 -7.27
CA LEU A 90 -49.55 -39.94 -7.62
C LEU A 90 -49.40 -38.93 -8.78
N GLU A 91 -50.37 -38.85 -9.69
CA GLU A 91 -50.38 -37.82 -10.76
C GLU A 91 -50.86 -36.43 -10.27
N GLN A 92 -51.53 -36.33 -9.12
CA GLN A 92 -51.94 -35.05 -8.52
C GLN A 92 -50.87 -34.43 -7.59
N GLU A 93 -49.94 -35.22 -7.05
CA GLU A 93 -48.81 -34.70 -6.25
C GLU A 93 -47.71 -34.06 -7.11
N GLY A 94 -47.59 -34.44 -8.39
CA GLY A 94 -46.54 -33.96 -9.29
C GLY A 94 -46.64 -32.48 -9.69
N ASN A 95 -47.75 -31.81 -9.38
CA ASN A 95 -48.09 -30.47 -9.88
C ASN A 95 -48.22 -29.40 -8.78
N LYS A 96 -47.82 -29.71 -7.53
CA LYS A 96 -47.77 -28.72 -6.45
C LYS A 96 -46.46 -27.93 -6.50
N ASP A 97 -46.51 -26.66 -6.09
CA ASP A 97 -45.33 -25.84 -5.89
C ASP A 97 -44.33 -26.58 -5.00
N GLN A 98 -43.07 -26.63 -5.44
CA GLN A 98 -42.03 -27.43 -4.78
C GLN A 98 -40.67 -26.73 -4.86
N ILE A 99 -40.03 -26.60 -3.70
CA ILE A 99 -38.62 -26.20 -3.57
C ILE A 99 -37.83 -27.42 -3.14
N THR A 100 -36.73 -27.72 -3.81
CA THR A 100 -35.80 -28.79 -3.39
C THR A 100 -34.41 -28.22 -3.22
N PHE A 101 -33.73 -28.54 -2.12
CA PHE A 101 -32.33 -28.15 -1.95
C PHE A 101 -31.49 -29.24 -1.30
N ARG A 102 -30.17 -29.18 -1.54
CA ARG A 102 -29.17 -30.02 -0.87
C ARG A 102 -28.26 -29.15 0.00
N THR A 103 -27.84 -29.67 1.14
CA THR A 103 -26.94 -28.98 2.07
C THR A 103 -25.76 -29.85 2.48
N ASP A 104 -24.60 -29.22 2.68
CA ASP A 104 -23.41 -29.83 3.25
C ASP A 104 -23.47 -29.95 4.78
N LYS A 105 -24.56 -29.49 5.42
CA LYS A 105 -24.83 -29.82 6.83
C LYS A 105 -25.07 -31.32 6.98
N SER A 106 -24.59 -31.87 8.09
CA SER A 106 -24.76 -33.28 8.43
C SER A 106 -26.19 -33.55 8.88
N VAL A 107 -26.68 -34.78 8.65
CA VAL A 107 -27.94 -35.25 9.25
C VAL A 107 -27.88 -35.08 10.76
N GLY A 108 -28.93 -34.50 11.34
CA GLY A 108 -29.00 -34.12 12.75
C GLY A 108 -28.56 -32.69 13.06
N GLU A 109 -27.95 -31.96 12.15
CA GLU A 109 -27.75 -30.52 12.28
C GLU A 109 -29.04 -29.75 11.95
N GLU A 110 -29.10 -28.49 12.38
CA GLU A 110 -30.25 -27.62 12.15
C GLU A 110 -30.07 -26.71 10.94
N ILE A 111 -31.16 -26.50 10.21
CA ILE A 111 -31.33 -25.47 9.19
C ILE A 111 -32.39 -24.48 9.64
N TYR A 112 -32.27 -23.24 9.18
CA TYR A 112 -33.22 -22.17 9.45
C TYR A 112 -33.86 -21.72 8.14
N LEU A 113 -35.19 -21.70 8.10
CA LEU A 113 -35.97 -21.27 6.94
C LEU A 113 -37.00 -20.24 7.39
N GLU A 114 -37.09 -19.12 6.70
CA GLU A 114 -38.27 -18.24 6.76
C GLU A 114 -39.07 -18.41 5.47
N ILE A 115 -40.36 -18.71 5.64
CA ILE A 115 -41.26 -19.09 4.55
C ILE A 115 -42.51 -18.22 4.63
N SER A 116 -42.81 -17.49 3.57
CA SER A 116 -44.10 -16.82 3.37
C SER A 116 -44.97 -17.57 2.37
N TYR A 117 -46.28 -17.42 2.52
CA TYR A 117 -47.29 -18.10 1.71
C TYR A 117 -48.34 -17.11 1.19
N PRO A 118 -49.00 -17.40 0.06
CA PRO A 118 -49.98 -16.48 -0.53
C PRO A 118 -51.24 -16.33 0.33
N LEU A 119 -51.97 -15.23 0.11
CA LEU A 119 -53.24 -14.94 0.77
C LEU A 119 -54.26 -16.05 0.46
N GLY A 120 -54.87 -16.63 1.49
CA GLY A 120 -55.80 -17.75 1.38
C GLY A 120 -55.15 -19.12 1.65
N SER A 121 -53.82 -19.18 1.71
CA SER A 121 -53.05 -20.34 2.17
C SER A 121 -52.64 -20.17 3.63
N ASN A 122 -52.10 -21.23 4.23
CA ASN A 122 -51.55 -21.20 5.59
C ASN A 122 -50.28 -22.04 5.68
N ILE A 123 -49.49 -21.84 6.73
CA ILE A 123 -48.23 -22.56 6.91
C ILE A 123 -48.40 -24.07 7.12
N GLU A 124 -49.55 -24.53 7.60
CA GLU A 124 -49.86 -25.96 7.77
C GLU A 124 -50.07 -26.67 6.43
N SER A 125 -50.36 -25.92 5.36
CA SER A 125 -50.44 -26.45 4.00
C SER A 125 -49.07 -26.76 3.37
N ILE A 126 -47.98 -26.29 4.00
CA ILE A 126 -46.61 -26.50 3.53
C ILE A 126 -45.98 -27.67 4.30
N THR A 127 -45.57 -28.68 3.54
CA THR A 127 -44.89 -29.87 4.06
C THR A 127 -43.39 -29.78 3.81
N VAL A 128 -42.58 -30.13 4.80
CA VAL A 128 -41.12 -30.21 4.66
C VAL A 128 -40.67 -31.64 4.87
N GLU A 129 -40.18 -32.26 3.80
CA GLU A 129 -39.58 -33.59 3.80
C GLU A 129 -38.06 -33.49 3.93
N GLY A 130 -37.43 -34.51 4.54
CA GLY A 130 -35.98 -34.53 4.76
C GLY A 130 -35.50 -33.73 5.98
N ALA A 131 -36.41 -33.11 6.74
CA ALA A 131 -36.10 -32.48 8.01
C ALA A 131 -37.32 -32.53 8.96
N THR A 132 -37.07 -32.50 10.27
CA THR A 132 -38.12 -32.47 11.31
C THR A 132 -38.14 -31.10 11.98
N LEU A 133 -39.33 -30.48 12.09
CA LEU A 133 -39.50 -29.19 12.73
C LEU A 133 -39.12 -29.28 14.22
N THR A 134 -38.18 -28.45 14.67
CA THR A 134 -37.78 -28.36 16.10
C THR A 134 -38.28 -27.09 16.77
N LYS A 135 -38.44 -26.00 16.01
CA LYS A 135 -38.94 -24.72 16.51
C LYS A 135 -39.68 -23.98 15.40
N SER A 136 -40.81 -23.36 15.72
CA SER A 136 -41.50 -22.41 14.84
C SER A 136 -41.85 -21.12 15.58
N GLU A 137 -41.87 -20.04 14.82
CA GLU A 137 -42.43 -18.74 15.19
C GLU A 137 -43.30 -18.28 14.01
N ASP A 138 -44.61 -18.46 14.15
CA ASP A 138 -45.58 -18.23 13.08
C ASP A 138 -46.18 -16.81 13.21
N PHE A 139 -46.25 -16.09 12.08
CA PHE A 139 -46.84 -14.75 11.99
C PHE A 139 -47.99 -14.73 10.97
N PRO A 140 -49.17 -15.28 11.28
CA PRO A 140 -50.26 -15.45 10.31
C PRO A 140 -50.75 -14.13 9.69
N ASN A 141 -50.77 -13.03 10.45
CA ASN A 141 -51.17 -11.71 9.94
C ASN A 141 -50.18 -11.13 8.90
N LEU A 142 -48.95 -11.65 8.89
CA LEU A 142 -47.91 -11.30 7.92
C LEU A 142 -47.71 -12.41 6.88
N LEU A 143 -48.54 -13.47 6.92
CA LEU A 143 -48.47 -14.64 6.05
C LEU A 143 -47.09 -15.30 5.99
N LYS A 144 -46.37 -15.33 7.11
CA LYS A 144 -44.99 -15.86 7.19
C LYS A 144 -44.73 -16.70 8.43
N SER A 145 -43.67 -17.49 8.39
CA SER A 145 -43.23 -18.34 9.50
C SER A 145 -41.71 -18.51 9.50
N ASN A 146 -41.10 -18.37 10.67
CA ASN A 146 -39.70 -18.63 10.92
C ASN A 146 -39.56 -20.01 11.55
N ARG A 147 -38.84 -20.92 10.89
CA ARG A 147 -38.79 -22.33 11.26
C ARG A 147 -37.38 -22.86 11.33
N THR A 148 -37.08 -23.55 12.42
CA THR A 148 -35.85 -24.33 12.57
C THR A 148 -36.20 -25.80 12.38
N TYR A 149 -35.47 -26.46 11.49
CA TYR A 149 -35.63 -27.87 11.23
C TYR A 149 -34.33 -28.60 11.53
N LYS A 150 -34.42 -29.76 12.16
CA LYS A 150 -33.32 -30.71 12.30
C LYS A 150 -33.32 -31.65 11.09
N LEU A 151 -32.22 -31.73 10.37
CA LEU A 151 -32.11 -32.53 9.15
C LEU A 151 -32.25 -34.02 9.45
N THR A 152 -33.06 -34.71 8.66
CA THR A 152 -33.14 -36.18 8.60
C THR A 152 -32.54 -36.72 7.29
N SER A 153 -32.30 -35.84 6.32
CA SER A 153 -31.66 -36.05 5.03
C SER A 153 -30.88 -34.79 4.65
N GLN A 154 -29.84 -34.92 3.83
CA GLN A 154 -29.13 -33.76 3.25
C GLN A 154 -29.87 -33.16 2.05
N GLU A 155 -30.88 -33.85 1.53
CA GLU A 155 -31.84 -33.33 0.56
C GLU A 155 -33.15 -33.03 1.27
N VAL A 156 -33.61 -31.79 1.16
CA VAL A 156 -34.85 -31.28 1.77
C VAL A 156 -35.81 -30.87 0.66
N ARG A 157 -37.08 -31.25 0.78
CA ARG A 157 -38.14 -30.88 -0.15
C ARG A 157 -39.22 -30.12 0.60
N ILE A 158 -39.60 -28.97 0.09
CA ILE A 158 -40.69 -28.15 0.61
C ILE A 158 -41.81 -28.22 -0.42
N ILE A 159 -42.95 -28.77 -0.03
CA ILE A 159 -44.10 -29.00 -0.91
C ILE A 159 -45.24 -28.11 -0.42
N GLY A 160 -45.71 -27.21 -1.28
CA GLY A 160 -46.72 -26.21 -0.97
C GLY A 160 -46.41 -24.86 -1.61
N GLU A 161 -47.41 -23.99 -1.73
CA GLU A 161 -47.25 -22.66 -2.33
C GLU A 161 -46.41 -21.74 -1.43
N VAL A 162 -45.24 -21.35 -1.92
CA VAL A 162 -44.31 -20.44 -1.24
C VAL A 162 -44.18 -19.15 -2.03
N SER A 163 -44.46 -18.02 -1.40
CA SER A 163 -44.28 -16.70 -2.01
C SER A 163 -42.90 -16.12 -1.71
N ASP A 164 -42.37 -16.35 -0.50
CA ASP A 164 -41.08 -15.82 -0.07
C ASP A 164 -40.29 -16.96 0.56
N PHE A 165 -39.04 -17.13 0.13
CA PHE A 165 -38.17 -18.20 0.61
C PHE A 165 -36.82 -17.64 1.04
N ILE A 166 -36.57 -17.66 2.35
CA ILE A 166 -35.31 -17.25 2.96
C ILE A 166 -34.63 -18.48 3.55
N CYS A 167 -33.49 -18.83 2.96
CA CYS A 167 -32.72 -20.02 3.28
C CYS A 167 -31.22 -19.72 3.45
N ALA A 168 -30.88 -18.49 3.82
CA ALA A 168 -29.50 -18.05 4.02
C ALA A 168 -28.78 -18.81 5.15
N ASN A 169 -27.44 -18.89 5.08
CA ASN A 169 -26.58 -19.48 6.13
C ASN A 169 -26.80 -20.98 6.40
N ASN A 170 -27.19 -21.75 5.38
CA ASN A 170 -27.52 -23.17 5.53
C ASN A 170 -26.54 -24.12 4.86
N LYS A 171 -25.39 -23.63 4.35
CA LYS A 171 -24.43 -24.43 3.56
C LYS A 171 -25.09 -25.18 2.40
N ILE A 172 -26.09 -24.57 1.77
CA ILE A 172 -26.83 -25.15 0.64
C ILE A 172 -25.90 -25.23 -0.57
N THR A 173 -25.80 -26.41 -1.20
CA THR A 173 -24.94 -26.68 -2.36
C THR A 173 -25.71 -26.68 -3.68
N SER A 174 -27.02 -26.97 -3.65
CA SER A 174 -27.90 -26.87 -4.81
C SER A 174 -29.30 -26.44 -4.40
N LEU A 175 -29.96 -25.62 -5.22
CA LEU A 175 -31.32 -25.14 -5.01
C LEU A 175 -32.11 -25.23 -6.32
N ASP A 176 -33.19 -26.01 -6.32
CA ASP A 176 -34.11 -26.21 -7.44
C ASP A 176 -35.42 -25.47 -7.15
N LEU A 177 -35.72 -24.52 -8.03
CA LEU A 177 -36.91 -23.64 -8.01
C LEU A 177 -37.76 -23.79 -9.28
N SER A 178 -37.55 -24.88 -10.04
CA SER A 178 -38.23 -25.10 -11.32
C SER A 178 -39.76 -25.14 -11.21
N LYS A 179 -40.29 -25.45 -10.02
CA LYS A 179 -41.73 -25.50 -9.71
C LYS A 179 -42.19 -24.37 -8.78
N CYS A 180 -41.61 -23.18 -8.91
CA CYS A 180 -41.90 -22.04 -8.03
C CYS A 180 -42.35 -20.76 -8.78
N PRO A 181 -43.43 -20.81 -9.59
CA PRO A 181 -43.86 -19.66 -10.39
C PRO A 181 -44.38 -18.48 -9.54
N ASN A 182 -44.81 -18.74 -8.30
CA ASN A 182 -45.36 -17.74 -7.38
C ASN A 182 -44.30 -17.06 -6.51
N LEU A 183 -43.03 -17.48 -6.60
CA LEU A 183 -41.96 -16.94 -5.78
C LEU A 183 -41.68 -15.47 -6.14
N ARG A 184 -41.74 -14.61 -5.13
CA ARG A 184 -41.54 -13.15 -5.21
C ARG A 184 -40.24 -12.72 -4.55
N TYR A 185 -39.88 -13.34 -3.44
CA TYR A 185 -38.71 -12.95 -2.65
C TYR A 185 -37.84 -14.17 -2.38
N LEU A 186 -36.60 -14.16 -2.88
CA LEU A 186 -35.64 -15.23 -2.65
C LEU A 186 -34.39 -14.67 -1.97
N VAL A 187 -34.08 -15.21 -0.79
CA VAL A 187 -32.81 -14.95 -0.10
C VAL A 187 -32.11 -16.28 0.14
N CYS A 188 -31.07 -16.54 -0.65
CA CYS A 188 -30.23 -17.73 -0.55
C CYS A 188 -28.76 -17.39 -0.26
N SER A 189 -28.52 -16.22 0.34
CA SER A 189 -27.19 -15.69 0.66
C SER A 189 -26.38 -16.55 1.64
N ASN A 190 -25.06 -16.43 1.60
CA ASN A 190 -24.12 -17.15 2.46
C ASN A 190 -24.34 -18.68 2.45
N ASN A 191 -24.24 -19.24 1.25
CA ASN A 191 -24.37 -20.66 0.98
C ASN A 191 -23.21 -21.12 0.08
N LEU A 192 -23.33 -22.29 -0.55
CA LEU A 192 -22.29 -22.91 -1.37
C LEU A 192 -22.79 -23.15 -2.80
N LEU A 193 -23.77 -22.38 -3.27
CA LEU A 193 -24.37 -22.56 -4.60
C LEU A 193 -23.35 -22.27 -5.70
N GLU A 194 -23.12 -23.23 -6.59
CA GLU A 194 -22.30 -23.01 -7.80
C GLU A 194 -23.13 -22.55 -9.02
N SER A 195 -24.44 -22.76 -8.96
CA SER A 195 -25.42 -22.37 -9.97
C SER A 195 -26.75 -22.02 -9.32
N LEU A 196 -27.46 -21.07 -9.92
CA LEU A 196 -28.81 -20.70 -9.51
C LEU A 196 -29.68 -20.49 -10.75
N HIS A 197 -30.77 -21.24 -10.86
CA HIS A 197 -31.74 -21.15 -11.94
C HIS A 197 -33.05 -20.57 -11.43
N VAL A 198 -33.46 -19.43 -12.00
CA VAL A 198 -34.67 -18.69 -11.63
C VAL A 198 -35.59 -18.43 -12.82
N ASP A 199 -35.38 -19.14 -13.93
CA ASP A 199 -36.12 -18.99 -15.19
C ASP A 199 -37.64 -19.19 -15.02
N ASN A 200 -38.06 -20.08 -14.11
CA ASN A 200 -39.47 -20.31 -13.80
C ASN A 200 -40.04 -19.35 -12.74
N CYS A 201 -39.20 -18.59 -12.03
CA CYS A 201 -39.60 -17.64 -11.00
C CYS A 201 -40.00 -16.28 -11.59
N THR A 202 -40.96 -16.26 -12.51
CA THR A 202 -41.32 -15.06 -13.29
C THR A 202 -41.90 -13.90 -12.47
N ASN A 203 -42.38 -14.16 -11.26
CA ASN A 203 -42.88 -13.15 -10.31
C ASN A 203 -41.82 -12.63 -9.33
N LEU A 204 -40.56 -13.05 -9.48
CA LEU A 204 -39.48 -12.67 -8.58
C LEU A 204 -39.26 -11.15 -8.61
N SER A 205 -39.47 -10.50 -7.47
CA SER A 205 -39.26 -9.07 -7.25
C SER A 205 -37.95 -8.79 -6.52
N THR A 206 -37.46 -9.71 -5.69
CA THR A 206 -36.17 -9.55 -5.00
C THR A 206 -35.38 -10.85 -5.03
N LEU A 207 -34.09 -10.70 -5.34
CA LEU A 207 -33.12 -11.79 -5.32
C LEU A 207 -31.88 -11.37 -4.54
N GLU A 208 -31.63 -12.03 -3.42
CA GLU A 208 -30.37 -11.93 -2.67
C GLU A 208 -29.70 -13.31 -2.71
N CYS A 209 -28.60 -13.40 -3.46
CA CYS A 209 -27.82 -14.62 -3.66
C CYS A 209 -26.32 -14.40 -3.40
N ASN A 210 -25.98 -13.34 -2.65
CA ASN A 210 -24.61 -12.99 -2.31
C ASN A 210 -23.90 -14.06 -1.46
N ASP A 211 -22.57 -14.01 -1.43
CA ASP A 211 -21.74 -14.96 -0.67
C ASP A 211 -22.02 -16.42 -1.07
N ASN A 212 -21.87 -16.71 -2.36
CA ASN A 212 -22.01 -18.04 -2.95
C ASN A 212 -20.83 -18.30 -3.91
N LYS A 213 -20.95 -19.29 -4.79
CA LYS A 213 -19.93 -19.67 -5.78
C LYS A 213 -20.47 -19.64 -7.22
N ILE A 214 -21.51 -18.84 -7.46
CA ILE A 214 -22.24 -18.80 -8.73
C ILE A 214 -21.31 -18.25 -9.82
N LYS A 215 -21.21 -18.96 -10.96
CA LYS A 215 -20.36 -18.56 -12.10
C LYS A 215 -21.11 -17.85 -13.21
N GLU A 216 -22.37 -18.22 -13.40
CA GLU A 216 -23.26 -17.64 -14.40
C GLU A 216 -24.63 -17.40 -13.75
N LEU A 217 -25.20 -16.23 -13.98
CA LEU A 217 -26.53 -15.88 -13.50
C LEU A 217 -27.35 -15.33 -14.67
N ASP A 218 -28.41 -16.03 -15.02
CA ASP A 218 -29.33 -15.65 -16.08
C ASP A 218 -30.64 -15.13 -15.50
N LEU A 219 -30.85 -13.83 -15.66
CA LEU A 219 -32.03 -13.10 -15.18
C LEU A 219 -32.88 -12.57 -16.34
N SER A 220 -32.68 -13.07 -17.57
CA SER A 220 -33.44 -12.60 -18.75
C SER A 220 -34.96 -12.82 -18.63
N TYR A 221 -35.40 -13.74 -17.76
CA TYR A 221 -36.81 -14.04 -17.52
C TYR A 221 -37.39 -13.33 -16.28
N ALA A 222 -36.55 -12.76 -15.41
CA ALA A 222 -36.95 -12.11 -14.16
C ALA A 222 -37.38 -10.64 -14.37
N LYS A 223 -38.33 -10.39 -15.27
CA LYS A 223 -38.71 -9.01 -15.70
C LYS A 223 -39.28 -8.12 -14.60
N ASN A 224 -39.83 -8.74 -13.54
CA ASN A 224 -40.41 -8.06 -12.39
C ASN A 224 -39.40 -7.79 -11.27
N LEU A 225 -38.12 -8.15 -11.46
CA LEU A 225 -37.09 -7.97 -10.44
C LEU A 225 -36.89 -6.49 -10.16
N TYR A 226 -37.06 -6.12 -8.91
CA TYR A 226 -36.97 -4.76 -8.36
C TYR A 226 -35.63 -4.51 -7.66
N SER A 227 -35.08 -5.52 -6.99
CA SER A 227 -33.80 -5.46 -6.29
C SER A 227 -32.99 -6.76 -6.50
N LEU A 228 -31.69 -6.60 -6.73
CA LEU A 228 -30.74 -7.69 -6.93
C LEU A 228 -29.49 -7.45 -6.08
N ASP A 229 -29.16 -8.41 -5.22
CA ASP A 229 -27.83 -8.58 -4.64
C ASP A 229 -27.26 -9.94 -5.08
N CYS A 230 -26.25 -9.90 -5.93
CA CYS A 230 -25.46 -11.05 -6.36
C CYS A 230 -23.97 -10.86 -6.07
N SER A 231 -23.65 -10.02 -5.09
CA SER A 231 -22.28 -9.73 -4.68
C SER A 231 -21.53 -10.98 -4.17
N ASP A 232 -20.21 -10.92 -4.10
CA ASP A 232 -19.38 -11.94 -3.45
C ASP A 232 -19.62 -13.35 -4.01
N ASN A 233 -19.51 -13.47 -5.34
CA ASN A 233 -19.68 -14.70 -6.10
C ASN A 233 -18.49 -14.93 -7.05
N LYS A 234 -18.69 -15.72 -8.12
CA LYS A 234 -17.72 -15.96 -9.20
C LYS A 234 -18.30 -15.64 -10.58
N ILE A 235 -19.26 -14.72 -10.63
CA ILE A 235 -20.04 -14.45 -11.84
C ILE A 235 -19.13 -13.86 -12.90
N THR A 236 -18.99 -14.55 -14.03
CA THR A 236 -18.30 -14.03 -15.23
C THR A 236 -19.26 -13.42 -16.23
N THR A 237 -20.53 -13.81 -16.18
CA THR A 237 -21.58 -13.36 -17.10
C THR A 237 -22.89 -13.20 -16.35
N LEU A 238 -23.38 -11.96 -16.27
CA LEU A 238 -24.70 -11.62 -15.76
C LEU A 238 -25.60 -11.31 -16.96
N LYS A 239 -26.46 -12.26 -17.35
CA LYS A 239 -27.43 -12.04 -18.43
C LYS A 239 -28.65 -11.36 -17.84
N THR A 240 -29.04 -10.23 -18.41
CA THR A 240 -30.08 -9.37 -17.86
C THR A 240 -30.92 -8.76 -18.98
N SER A 241 -32.21 -8.58 -18.70
CA SER A 241 -33.15 -7.74 -19.45
C SER A 241 -34.15 -7.14 -18.46
N LEU A 242 -33.62 -6.55 -17.40
CA LEU A 242 -34.37 -6.14 -16.21
C LEU A 242 -34.96 -4.74 -16.39
N GLU A 243 -36.24 -4.66 -16.76
CA GLU A 243 -36.92 -3.37 -17.01
C GLU A 243 -37.39 -2.67 -15.73
N SER A 244 -37.69 -3.44 -14.67
CA SER A 244 -38.28 -2.94 -13.40
C SER A 244 -37.25 -2.70 -12.28
N ILE A 245 -35.98 -3.03 -12.50
CA ILE A 245 -34.95 -3.05 -11.47
C ILE A 245 -34.58 -1.62 -11.04
N THR A 246 -34.46 -1.42 -9.73
CA THR A 246 -34.11 -0.13 -9.12
C THR A 246 -32.75 -0.14 -8.45
N GLU A 247 -32.28 -1.32 -8.01
CA GLU A 247 -31.02 -1.49 -7.31
C GLU A 247 -30.34 -2.79 -7.72
N ILE A 248 -29.05 -2.69 -8.04
CA ILE A 248 -28.17 -3.82 -8.37
C ILE A 248 -26.89 -3.67 -7.56
N ASP A 249 -26.58 -4.66 -6.73
CA ASP A 249 -25.23 -4.90 -6.22
C ASP A 249 -24.69 -6.20 -6.82
N CYS A 250 -23.62 -6.09 -7.60
CA CYS A 250 -22.90 -7.20 -8.19
C CYS A 250 -21.39 -7.13 -7.91
N ARG A 251 -21.00 -6.46 -6.82
CA ARG A 251 -19.58 -6.32 -6.45
C ARG A 251 -18.89 -7.65 -6.16
N TYR A 252 -17.56 -7.67 -6.18
CA TYR A 252 -16.75 -8.87 -5.87
C TYR A 252 -17.12 -10.09 -6.73
N ASN A 253 -17.11 -9.88 -8.05
CA ASN A 253 -17.34 -10.90 -9.07
C ASN A 253 -16.24 -10.84 -10.14
N GLU A 254 -16.42 -11.54 -11.25
CA GLU A 254 -15.45 -11.62 -12.35
C GLU A 254 -16.03 -11.12 -13.69
N ILE A 255 -17.02 -10.23 -13.63
CA ILE A 255 -17.73 -9.71 -14.80
C ILE A 255 -16.79 -8.85 -15.64
N LYS A 256 -16.73 -9.11 -16.96
CA LYS A 256 -15.89 -8.36 -17.92
C LYS A 256 -16.63 -7.25 -18.65
N GLU A 257 -17.90 -7.45 -18.91
CA GLU A 257 -18.77 -6.48 -19.58
C GLU A 257 -20.14 -6.52 -18.90
N LEU A 258 -20.70 -5.35 -18.64
CA LEU A 258 -22.00 -5.21 -18.02
C LEU A 258 -22.85 -4.23 -18.81
N ASN A 259 -23.94 -4.74 -19.38
CA ASN A 259 -24.91 -3.95 -20.11
C ASN A 259 -26.24 -3.99 -19.35
N ILE A 260 -26.62 -2.84 -18.76
CA ILE A 260 -27.89 -2.69 -18.06
C ILE A 260 -28.74 -1.59 -18.70
N SER A 261 -28.56 -1.35 -19.99
CA SER A 261 -29.34 -0.35 -20.74
C SER A 261 -30.85 -0.66 -20.81
N ALA A 262 -31.30 -1.86 -20.45
CA ALA A 262 -32.72 -2.15 -20.30
C ALA A 262 -33.32 -1.61 -18.99
N ALA A 263 -32.51 -1.28 -17.98
CA ALA A 263 -32.95 -0.91 -16.63
C ALA A 263 -33.29 0.58 -16.51
N ASN A 264 -34.39 0.99 -17.13
CA ASN A 264 -34.82 2.39 -17.13
C ASN A 264 -35.27 2.93 -15.76
N GLN A 265 -35.57 2.04 -14.79
CA GLN A 265 -35.92 2.39 -13.41
C GLN A 265 -34.71 2.38 -12.45
N LEU A 266 -33.50 2.08 -12.92
CA LEU A 266 -32.32 1.90 -12.06
C LEU A 266 -31.95 3.20 -11.35
N VAL A 267 -31.84 3.15 -10.02
CA VAL A 267 -31.47 4.27 -9.14
C VAL A 267 -30.07 4.09 -8.56
N ARG A 268 -29.69 2.84 -8.24
CA ARG A 268 -28.39 2.50 -7.65
C ARG A 268 -27.74 1.33 -8.38
N LEU A 269 -26.48 1.50 -8.77
CA LEU A 269 -25.65 0.44 -9.31
C LEU A 269 -24.32 0.39 -8.56
N ASN A 270 -24.05 -0.77 -7.95
CA ASN A 270 -22.74 -1.12 -7.44
C ASN A 270 -22.19 -2.32 -8.21
N CYS A 271 -21.14 -2.08 -9.00
CA CYS A 271 -20.43 -3.08 -9.79
C CYS A 271 -18.91 -3.03 -9.52
N GLY A 272 -18.52 -2.55 -8.33
CA GLY A 272 -17.12 -2.49 -7.95
C GLY A 272 -16.46 -3.86 -7.81
N PHE A 273 -15.13 -3.93 -7.79
CA PHE A 273 -14.36 -5.16 -7.61
C PHE A 273 -14.77 -6.27 -8.61
N ASN A 274 -14.71 -5.92 -9.88
CA ASN A 274 -14.97 -6.81 -11.00
C ASN A 274 -13.80 -6.75 -12.01
N LYS A 275 -13.98 -7.29 -13.22
CA LYS A 275 -13.01 -7.23 -14.31
C LYS A 275 -13.53 -6.38 -15.47
N LEU A 276 -14.40 -5.41 -15.19
CA LEU A 276 -15.13 -4.66 -16.21
C LEU A 276 -14.17 -3.85 -17.06
N ASN A 277 -14.25 -4.02 -18.39
CA ASN A 277 -13.61 -3.14 -19.36
C ASN A 277 -14.62 -2.19 -20.05
N LYS A 278 -15.90 -2.55 -20.01
CA LYS A 278 -17.01 -1.82 -20.63
C LYS A 278 -18.23 -1.87 -19.71
N LEU A 279 -18.84 -0.71 -19.49
CA LEU A 279 -20.07 -0.55 -18.74
C LEU A 279 -21.06 0.31 -19.54
N SER A 280 -22.23 -0.25 -19.86
CA SER A 280 -23.27 0.44 -20.63
C SER A 280 -24.49 0.77 -19.77
N ILE A 281 -24.70 2.08 -19.54
CA ILE A 281 -25.74 2.66 -18.68
C ILE A 281 -26.54 3.79 -19.37
N ASP A 282 -26.45 3.90 -20.70
CA ASP A 282 -26.97 5.03 -21.48
C ASP A 282 -28.50 5.24 -21.34
N ASN A 283 -29.25 4.20 -20.96
CA ASN A 283 -30.70 4.24 -20.83
C ASN A 283 -31.16 4.13 -19.36
N CYS A 284 -30.33 4.57 -18.42
CA CYS A 284 -30.63 4.60 -16.97
C CYS A 284 -30.86 6.05 -16.48
N PRO A 285 -31.96 6.74 -16.86
CA PRO A 285 -32.14 8.17 -16.60
C PRO A 285 -32.36 8.51 -15.12
N LEU A 286 -32.76 7.54 -14.30
CA LEU A 286 -32.98 7.71 -12.86
C LEU A 286 -31.75 7.39 -12.01
N LEU A 287 -30.65 6.95 -12.63
CA LEU A 287 -29.44 6.53 -11.92
C LEU A 287 -28.86 7.70 -11.13
N SER A 288 -28.74 7.50 -9.82
CA SER A 288 -28.29 8.51 -8.85
C SER A 288 -26.99 8.14 -8.14
N VAL A 289 -26.73 6.84 -7.99
CA VAL A 289 -25.54 6.29 -7.36
C VAL A 289 -24.90 5.28 -8.30
N LEU A 290 -23.65 5.55 -8.69
CA LEU A 290 -22.86 4.69 -9.55
C LEU A 290 -21.52 4.36 -8.89
N ILE A 291 -21.29 3.08 -8.58
CA ILE A 291 -20.05 2.59 -8.00
C ILE A 291 -19.47 1.53 -8.92
N PHE A 292 -18.26 1.79 -9.42
CA PHE A 292 -17.54 0.90 -10.33
C PHE A 292 -16.05 0.84 -10.00
N SER A 293 -15.71 1.12 -8.75
CA SER A 293 -14.34 1.09 -8.21
C SER A 293 -13.70 -0.28 -8.40
N ASN A 294 -12.36 -0.36 -8.50
CA ASN A 294 -11.63 -1.62 -8.69
C ASN A 294 -12.10 -2.41 -9.92
N ASN A 295 -11.92 -1.81 -11.09
CA ASN A 295 -12.23 -2.37 -12.41
C ASN A 295 -11.13 -1.94 -13.41
N ASN A 296 -11.31 -2.24 -14.70
CA ASN A 296 -10.40 -1.81 -15.75
C ASN A 296 -11.16 -1.13 -16.91
N ILE A 297 -12.02 -0.18 -16.57
CA ILE A 297 -12.93 0.48 -17.52
C ILE A 297 -12.11 1.23 -18.58
N SER A 298 -12.45 0.98 -19.83
CA SER A 298 -11.92 1.67 -21.01
C SER A 298 -12.97 2.48 -21.76
N GLU A 299 -14.26 2.18 -21.53
CA GLU A 299 -15.40 2.81 -22.18
C GLU A 299 -16.55 2.99 -21.17
N LEU A 300 -16.92 4.25 -20.91
CA LEU A 300 -18.05 4.64 -20.06
C LEU A 300 -18.50 6.05 -20.45
N SER A 301 -19.82 6.26 -20.55
CA SER A 301 -20.44 7.57 -20.68
C SER A 301 -21.50 7.73 -19.60
N VAL A 302 -21.60 8.93 -19.01
CA VAL A 302 -22.63 9.27 -18.01
C VAL A 302 -23.55 10.41 -18.45
N GLN A 303 -23.43 10.85 -19.71
CA GLN A 303 -24.18 12.02 -20.22
C GLN A 303 -25.70 11.82 -20.22
N TYR A 304 -26.17 10.57 -20.21
CA TYR A 304 -27.58 10.21 -20.19
C TYR A 304 -28.11 9.88 -18.78
N ASN A 305 -27.31 10.15 -17.74
CA ASN A 305 -27.65 9.88 -16.33
C ASN A 305 -27.76 11.21 -15.54
N PRO A 306 -28.78 12.05 -15.82
CA PRO A 306 -28.87 13.42 -15.28
C PRO A 306 -29.16 13.48 -13.78
N LYS A 307 -29.46 12.34 -13.13
CA LYS A 307 -29.76 12.23 -11.70
C LYS A 307 -28.57 11.82 -10.84
N LEU A 308 -27.39 11.59 -11.44
CA LEU A 308 -26.18 11.23 -10.70
C LEU A 308 -25.85 12.29 -9.65
N ILE A 309 -25.64 11.82 -8.42
CA ILE A 309 -25.18 12.61 -7.27
C ILE A 309 -24.02 11.93 -6.53
N TYR A 310 -23.73 10.67 -6.86
CA TYR A 310 -22.65 9.90 -6.26
C TYR A 310 -21.96 9.04 -7.31
N VAL A 311 -20.63 9.18 -7.42
CA VAL A 311 -19.79 8.38 -8.33
C VAL A 311 -18.56 7.86 -7.59
N GLY A 312 -18.46 6.53 -7.46
CA GLY A 312 -17.31 5.83 -6.90
C GLY A 312 -16.44 5.19 -7.98
N ALA A 313 -15.34 5.84 -8.34
CA ALA A 313 -14.44 5.48 -9.45
C ALA A 313 -13.01 5.14 -8.98
N ILE A 314 -12.83 4.78 -7.70
CA ILE A 314 -11.51 4.48 -7.13
C ILE A 314 -10.91 3.28 -7.85
N GLU A 315 -9.70 3.42 -8.39
CA GLU A 315 -8.99 2.33 -9.09
C GLU A 315 -9.84 1.67 -10.19
N SER A 316 -10.68 2.46 -10.88
CA SER A 316 -11.56 1.95 -11.93
C SER A 316 -10.91 1.89 -13.31
N THR A 317 -9.83 2.64 -13.52
CA THR A 317 -9.10 2.74 -14.79
C THR A 317 -7.73 3.39 -14.58
N THR A 318 -6.77 3.08 -15.46
CA THR A 318 -5.51 3.83 -15.59
C THR A 318 -5.57 4.90 -16.69
N ASN A 319 -6.66 4.94 -17.48
CA ASN A 319 -6.83 5.91 -18.55
C ASN A 319 -7.40 7.22 -18.00
N MET A 320 -6.52 8.17 -17.70
CA MET A 320 -6.94 9.46 -17.13
C MET A 320 -7.73 10.35 -18.10
N SER A 321 -7.59 10.16 -19.42
CA SER A 321 -8.44 10.87 -20.39
C SER A 321 -9.91 10.42 -20.29
N LEU A 322 -10.16 9.14 -19.95
CA LEU A 322 -11.51 8.67 -19.66
C LEU A 322 -12.08 9.35 -18.41
N ILE A 323 -11.27 9.53 -17.36
CA ILE A 323 -11.69 10.25 -16.15
C ILE A 323 -12.04 11.72 -16.46
N GLU A 324 -11.28 12.39 -17.32
CA GLU A 324 -11.61 13.75 -17.78
C GLU A 324 -12.93 13.79 -18.54
N GLN A 325 -13.16 12.84 -19.45
CA GLN A 325 -14.42 12.73 -20.21
C GLN A 325 -15.61 12.43 -19.29
N LEU A 326 -15.41 11.55 -18.30
CA LEU A 326 -16.39 11.24 -17.28
C LEU A 326 -16.77 12.51 -16.51
N VAL A 327 -15.78 13.24 -15.98
CA VAL A 327 -16.03 14.48 -15.24
C VAL A 327 -16.68 15.56 -16.13
N ALA A 328 -16.28 15.65 -17.39
CA ALA A 328 -16.89 16.59 -18.35
C ALA A 328 -18.37 16.27 -18.62
N SER A 329 -18.75 14.99 -18.64
CA SER A 329 -20.11 14.52 -18.89
C SER A 329 -21.01 14.42 -17.65
N LEU A 330 -20.47 14.59 -16.44
CA LEU A 330 -21.28 14.67 -15.22
C LEU A 330 -22.33 15.78 -15.30
N PRO A 331 -23.54 15.57 -14.73
CA PRO A 331 -24.54 16.62 -14.63
C PRO A 331 -24.07 17.74 -13.70
N THR A 332 -24.57 18.96 -13.92
CA THR A 332 -24.44 20.03 -12.93
C THR A 332 -25.41 19.74 -11.78
N VAL A 333 -24.88 19.70 -10.56
CA VAL A 333 -25.63 19.45 -9.33
C VAL A 333 -25.55 20.68 -8.42
N GLY A 334 -26.56 20.88 -7.58
CA GLY A 334 -26.67 22.06 -6.72
C GLY A 334 -27.78 23.01 -7.16
N ASP A 335 -28.89 22.98 -6.42
CA ASP A 335 -29.91 24.03 -6.36
C ASP A 335 -29.97 24.60 -4.93
N ALA A 336 -30.94 25.48 -4.65
CA ALA A 336 -31.15 26.15 -3.36
C ALA A 336 -31.27 25.22 -2.12
N SER A 337 -31.24 23.89 -2.30
CA SER A 337 -31.24 22.87 -1.24
C SER A 337 -29.86 22.39 -0.76
N ASN A 338 -28.76 22.94 -1.27
CA ASN A 338 -27.37 22.64 -0.83
C ASN A 338 -26.92 21.17 -1.00
N ARG A 339 -27.57 20.39 -1.88
CA ARG A 339 -27.14 19.04 -2.24
C ARG A 339 -26.00 19.09 -3.28
N GLN A 340 -24.79 18.76 -2.86
CA GLN A 340 -23.61 18.63 -3.71
C GLN A 340 -23.40 17.18 -4.13
N GLY A 341 -22.84 16.98 -5.32
CA GLY A 341 -22.44 15.65 -5.77
C GLY A 341 -21.15 15.19 -5.09
N ASP A 342 -20.95 13.89 -4.96
CA ASP A 342 -19.73 13.28 -4.41
C ASP A 342 -19.05 12.40 -5.46
N PHE A 343 -17.82 12.75 -5.83
CA PHE A 343 -16.99 12.00 -6.77
C PHE A 343 -15.76 11.45 -6.05
N ARG A 344 -15.59 10.12 -6.05
CA ARG A 344 -14.48 9.45 -5.36
C ARG A 344 -13.54 8.82 -6.36
N LEU A 345 -12.29 9.29 -6.37
CA LEU A 345 -11.23 8.80 -7.26
C LEU A 345 -10.02 8.25 -6.51
N VAL A 346 -9.76 8.75 -5.29
CA VAL A 346 -8.59 8.38 -4.50
C VAL A 346 -9.03 7.54 -3.30
N PRO A 347 -8.33 6.44 -2.97
CA PRO A 347 -8.69 5.59 -1.83
C PRO A 347 -8.70 6.33 -0.49
N SER A 348 -7.69 7.15 -0.22
CA SER A 348 -7.56 7.96 1.00
C SER A 348 -6.69 9.18 0.72
N ILE A 349 -6.94 10.29 1.43
CA ILE A 349 -6.10 11.50 1.34
C ILE A 349 -4.61 11.23 1.60
N GLU A 350 -4.27 10.17 2.33
CA GLU A 350 -2.88 9.77 2.58
C GLU A 350 -2.16 9.32 1.29
N PHE A 351 -2.91 8.82 0.30
CA PHE A 351 -2.39 8.36 -0.99
C PHE A 351 -2.30 9.48 -2.04
N ILE A 352 -2.68 10.71 -1.70
CA ILE A 352 -2.68 11.83 -2.66
C ILE A 352 -1.29 12.11 -3.24
N SER A 353 -0.21 11.89 -2.46
CA SER A 353 1.16 12.05 -2.96
C SER A 353 1.51 11.02 -4.02
N GLU A 354 1.03 9.79 -3.89
CA GLU A 354 1.26 8.72 -4.87
C GLU A 354 0.44 9.01 -6.14
N PHE A 355 -0.80 9.48 -5.98
CA PHE A 355 -1.62 9.95 -7.09
C PHE A 355 -0.94 11.09 -7.85
N ILE A 356 -0.40 12.10 -7.15
CA ILE A 356 0.36 13.19 -7.76
C ILE A 356 1.62 12.66 -8.45
N GLU A 357 2.36 11.75 -7.83
CA GLU A 357 3.55 11.15 -8.44
C GLU A 357 3.23 10.41 -9.75
N GLN A 358 2.08 9.74 -9.80
CA GLN A 358 1.65 8.95 -10.94
C GLN A 358 1.00 9.79 -12.06
N TYR A 359 0.10 10.70 -11.71
CA TYR A 359 -0.76 11.40 -12.68
C TYR A 359 -0.51 12.91 -12.77
N GLY A 360 0.20 13.48 -11.79
CA GLY A 360 0.60 14.87 -11.79
C GLY A 360 -0.38 15.82 -11.08
N ILE A 361 0.18 16.88 -10.49
CA ILE A 361 -0.60 17.88 -9.74
C ILE A 361 -1.53 18.71 -10.63
N ASN A 362 -1.08 19.04 -11.86
CA ASN A 362 -1.88 19.82 -12.80
C ASN A 362 -3.17 19.09 -13.21
N PHE A 363 -3.09 17.77 -13.41
CA PHE A 363 -4.26 16.93 -13.67
C PHE A 363 -5.25 16.96 -12.50
N LEU A 364 -4.76 16.73 -11.28
CA LEU A 364 -5.59 16.73 -10.07
C LEU A 364 -6.29 18.08 -9.86
N ASN A 365 -5.57 19.19 -10.09
CA ASN A 365 -6.12 20.54 -10.00
C ASN A 365 -7.21 20.78 -11.05
N ALA A 366 -6.96 20.41 -12.31
CA ALA A 366 -7.94 20.56 -13.39
C ALA A 366 -9.20 19.72 -13.12
N LEU A 367 -9.03 18.48 -12.68
CA LEU A 367 -10.12 17.57 -12.30
C LEU A 367 -10.99 18.17 -11.19
N THR A 368 -10.35 18.59 -10.08
CA THR A 368 -11.03 19.14 -8.91
C THR A 368 -11.77 20.43 -9.26
N LYS A 369 -11.15 21.29 -10.08
CA LYS A 369 -11.79 22.51 -10.59
C LYS A 369 -13.03 22.21 -11.43
N ASN A 370 -12.95 21.23 -12.34
CA ASN A 370 -14.07 20.86 -13.21
C ASN A 370 -15.23 20.25 -12.42
N LEU A 371 -14.93 19.42 -11.41
CA LEU A 371 -15.93 18.89 -10.47
C LEU A 371 -16.62 20.03 -9.72
N ASN A 372 -15.85 20.92 -9.09
CA ASN A 372 -16.38 22.04 -8.32
C ASN A 372 -17.27 22.97 -9.18
N ASN A 373 -16.88 23.25 -10.43
CA ASN A 373 -17.67 24.06 -11.36
C ASN A 373 -19.04 23.44 -11.70
N LYS A 374 -19.17 22.11 -11.55
CA LYS A 374 -20.42 21.37 -11.73
C LYS A 374 -21.15 21.12 -10.41
N GLY A 375 -20.66 21.64 -9.27
CA GLY A 375 -21.23 21.44 -7.94
C GLY A 375 -20.88 20.10 -7.28
N TRP A 376 -19.86 19.40 -7.79
CA TRP A 376 -19.35 18.15 -7.24
C TRP A 376 -18.15 18.38 -6.33
N LYS A 377 -18.11 17.63 -5.23
CA LYS A 377 -16.94 17.47 -4.39
C LYS A 377 -16.10 16.29 -4.85
N SER A 378 -14.79 16.41 -4.64
CA SER A 378 -13.86 15.30 -4.77
C SER A 378 -13.54 14.80 -3.36
N THR A 379 -13.89 13.56 -3.03
CA THR A 379 -13.63 12.99 -1.70
C THR A 379 -12.93 11.63 -1.77
N ASP A 380 -12.38 11.19 -0.64
CA ASP A 380 -11.90 9.82 -0.47
C ASP A 380 -13.00 8.88 0.08
N VAL A 381 -12.65 7.62 0.38
CA VAL A 381 -13.62 6.64 0.90
C VAL A 381 -14.27 7.06 2.23
N THR A 382 -13.57 7.87 3.03
CA THR A 382 -14.03 8.37 4.34
C THR A 382 -14.91 9.60 4.20
N GLY A 383 -15.02 10.18 3.00
CA GLY A 383 -15.70 11.44 2.73
C GLY A 383 -14.83 12.66 3.04
N ALA A 384 -13.51 12.48 3.27
CA ALA A 384 -12.60 13.61 3.41
C ALA A 384 -12.41 14.28 2.05
N GLU A 385 -12.58 15.60 2.00
CA GLU A 385 -12.41 16.36 0.76
C GLU A 385 -10.94 16.36 0.33
N ILE A 386 -10.73 16.06 -0.95
CA ILE A 386 -9.41 16.19 -1.58
C ILE A 386 -9.09 17.69 -1.64
N PRO A 387 -7.95 18.14 -1.08
CA PRO A 387 -7.64 19.55 -0.96
C PRO A 387 -7.71 20.26 -2.30
N ASN A 388 -8.51 21.32 -2.36
CA ASN A 388 -8.39 22.28 -3.44
C ASN A 388 -7.14 23.14 -3.15
N PHE A 389 -6.14 23.09 -4.01
CA PHE A 389 -4.93 23.93 -3.91
C PHE A 389 -5.25 25.35 -4.40
N SER A 390 -6.25 26.00 -3.80
CA SER A 390 -6.80 27.28 -4.27
C SER A 390 -5.85 28.46 -4.11
N GLU A 391 -4.91 28.39 -3.17
CA GLU A 391 -3.80 29.34 -3.07
C GLU A 391 -2.57 28.74 -3.74
N THR A 392 -2.04 29.43 -4.75
CA THR A 392 -0.80 29.04 -5.42
C THR A 392 0.34 29.03 -4.38
N PRO A 393 0.99 27.88 -4.13
CA PRO A 393 2.08 27.81 -3.18
C PRO A 393 3.21 28.74 -3.61
N TYR A 394 3.86 29.37 -2.64
CA TYR A 394 4.97 30.27 -2.94
C TYR A 394 6.15 30.09 -1.97
N ILE A 395 7.31 30.51 -2.45
CA ILE A 395 8.51 30.72 -1.64
C ILE A 395 9.02 32.12 -1.96
N SER A 396 9.23 32.93 -0.94
CA SER A 396 9.76 34.28 -1.06
C SER A 396 11.10 34.37 -0.34
N PHE A 397 12.04 35.14 -0.86
CA PHE A 397 13.30 35.41 -0.18
C PHE A 397 13.76 36.84 -0.44
N THR A 398 14.41 37.43 0.56
CA THR A 398 15.01 38.76 0.48
C THR A 398 16.54 38.63 0.46
N THR A 399 17.21 39.43 -0.36
CA THR A 399 18.67 39.45 -0.53
C THR A 399 19.23 40.85 -0.29
N ASN A 400 20.50 40.91 0.13
CA ASN A 400 21.27 42.16 0.19
C ASN A 400 21.85 42.58 -1.17
N LYS A 401 21.75 41.74 -2.20
CA LYS A 401 22.13 42.11 -3.56
C LYS A 401 21.30 43.30 -4.06
N SER A 402 21.94 44.14 -4.86
CA SER A 402 21.35 45.33 -5.46
C SER A 402 20.41 44.96 -6.61
N VAL A 403 19.37 45.78 -6.82
CA VAL A 403 18.54 45.69 -8.03
C VAL A 403 19.42 45.71 -9.28
N GLY A 404 19.16 44.80 -10.21
CA GLY A 404 19.95 44.59 -11.43
C GLY A 404 21.04 43.52 -11.30
N GLU A 405 21.43 43.13 -10.10
CA GLU A 405 22.27 41.94 -9.88
C GLU A 405 21.48 40.65 -10.10
N THR A 406 22.19 39.52 -10.09
CA THR A 406 21.61 38.21 -10.34
C THR A 406 21.70 37.30 -9.15
N ILE A 407 20.70 36.43 -9.01
CA ILE A 407 20.68 35.30 -8.09
C ILE A 407 20.56 34.00 -8.88
N ASN A 408 21.07 32.92 -8.31
CA ASN A 408 21.02 31.59 -8.92
C ASN A 408 20.23 30.64 -8.03
N VAL A 409 19.31 29.92 -8.65
CA VAL A 409 18.44 28.96 -7.97
C VAL A 409 18.37 27.69 -8.77
N GLN A 410 18.24 26.58 -8.07
CA GLN A 410 17.94 25.29 -8.67
C GLN A 410 16.59 24.86 -8.13
N LEU A 411 15.69 24.49 -9.04
CA LEU A 411 14.36 24.07 -8.67
C LEU A 411 13.98 22.78 -9.36
N LYS A 412 13.16 21.99 -8.67
CA LYS A 412 12.52 20.81 -9.23
C LYS A 412 11.02 20.94 -9.04
N MET A 413 10.28 20.72 -10.12
CA MET A 413 8.82 20.78 -10.07
C MET A 413 8.23 19.54 -9.42
N LEU A 414 7.07 19.69 -8.78
CA LEU A 414 6.24 18.53 -8.45
C LEU A 414 5.90 17.76 -9.73
N PRO A 415 5.72 16.43 -9.66
CA PRO A 415 5.26 15.64 -10.80
C PRO A 415 4.03 16.27 -11.48
N GLY A 416 4.10 16.39 -12.81
CA GLY A 416 3.07 17.01 -13.65
C GLY A 416 2.98 18.54 -13.63
N ALA A 417 3.75 19.25 -12.79
CA ALA A 417 3.89 20.70 -12.88
C ALA A 417 4.99 21.10 -13.87
N ASN A 418 4.79 22.21 -14.57
CA ASN A 418 5.76 22.73 -15.53
C ASN A 418 6.49 23.95 -14.95
N VAL A 419 7.75 24.11 -15.33
CA VAL A 419 8.55 25.24 -14.86
C VAL A 419 8.10 26.56 -15.49
N GLU A 420 7.52 26.48 -16.69
CA GLU A 420 6.96 27.61 -17.44
C GLU A 420 5.70 28.18 -16.77
N ASP A 421 5.04 27.40 -15.91
CA ASP A 421 3.85 27.83 -15.15
C ASP A 421 4.22 28.64 -13.89
N ILE A 422 5.51 28.76 -13.55
CA ILE A 422 5.96 29.55 -12.42
C ILE A 422 5.70 31.04 -12.66
N GLN A 423 5.08 31.69 -11.68
CA GLN A 423 4.97 33.14 -11.64
C GLN A 423 6.09 33.71 -10.77
N LEU A 424 6.75 34.76 -11.27
CA LEU A 424 7.89 35.39 -10.61
C LEU A 424 7.57 36.85 -10.31
N GLU A 425 7.72 37.25 -9.05
CA GLU A 425 7.67 38.65 -8.61
C GLU A 425 9.06 39.09 -8.14
N GLY A 426 9.43 40.35 -8.38
CA GLY A 426 10.68 40.94 -7.88
C GLY A 426 11.96 40.53 -8.62
N ALA A 427 11.86 39.71 -9.67
CA ALA A 427 12.97 39.44 -10.57
C ALA A 427 12.47 39.07 -11.98
N THR A 428 13.39 39.02 -12.95
CA THR A 428 13.16 38.53 -14.30
C THR A 428 14.04 37.34 -14.62
N LEU A 429 13.50 36.35 -15.33
CA LEU A 429 14.26 35.18 -15.78
C LEU A 429 15.30 35.58 -16.82
N VAL A 430 16.56 35.25 -16.56
CA VAL A 430 17.68 35.44 -17.51
C VAL A 430 17.95 34.16 -18.27
N SER A 431 18.01 33.04 -17.58
CA SER A 431 18.28 31.73 -18.17
C SER A 431 17.65 30.63 -17.33
N SER A 432 17.25 29.54 -17.99
CA SER A 432 16.78 28.30 -17.37
C SER A 432 17.39 27.13 -18.13
N THR A 433 18.03 26.20 -17.42
CA THR A 433 18.61 25.01 -18.06
C THR A 433 18.36 23.78 -17.20
N LEU A 434 17.76 22.76 -17.78
CA LEU A 434 17.60 21.47 -17.14
C LEU A 434 18.93 20.71 -17.17
N LYS A 435 19.46 20.34 -16.00
CA LYS A 435 20.68 19.54 -15.89
C LYS A 435 20.53 18.50 -14.80
N ARG A 436 21.23 17.38 -14.95
CA ARG A 436 21.37 16.38 -13.90
C ARG A 436 22.35 16.88 -12.84
N ASP A 437 21.89 16.97 -11.61
CA ASP A 437 22.74 17.22 -10.46
C ASP A 437 23.49 15.93 -10.08
N SER A 438 24.82 16.00 -10.05
CA SER A 438 25.68 14.84 -9.82
C SER A 438 25.63 14.34 -8.38
N GLU A 439 25.31 15.21 -7.42
CA GLU A 439 25.25 14.87 -5.99
C GLU A 439 23.92 14.19 -5.64
N ARG A 440 22.82 14.69 -6.21
CA ARG A 440 21.44 14.24 -5.95
C ARG A 440 20.93 13.24 -6.97
N PHE A 441 21.67 13.00 -8.06
CA PHE A 441 21.31 12.11 -9.16
C PHE A 441 19.94 12.37 -9.80
N SER A 442 19.41 13.58 -9.63
CA SER A 442 18.10 14.04 -10.11
C SER A 442 18.28 15.22 -11.04
N GLU A 443 17.28 15.48 -11.88
CA GLU A 443 17.28 16.64 -12.78
C GLU A 443 16.71 17.87 -12.06
N TYR A 444 17.39 18.99 -12.21
CA TYR A 444 17.00 20.29 -11.68
C TYR A 444 17.06 21.35 -12.77
N TYR A 445 16.16 22.31 -12.72
CA TYR A 445 16.24 23.53 -13.50
C TYR A 445 17.17 24.50 -12.81
N PHE A 446 18.31 24.78 -13.43
CA PHE A 446 19.25 25.80 -13.02
C PHE A 446 18.78 27.12 -13.61
N GLN A 447 18.29 28.03 -12.77
CA GLN A 447 17.76 29.31 -13.17
C GLN A 447 18.61 30.46 -12.62
N THR A 448 18.85 31.44 -13.49
CA THR A 448 19.42 32.71 -13.11
C THR A 448 18.33 33.77 -13.22
N TYR A 449 18.10 34.50 -12.13
CA TYR A 449 17.16 35.61 -12.10
C TYR A 449 17.91 36.92 -11.94
N LYS A 450 17.49 37.96 -12.68
CA LYS A 450 17.94 39.33 -12.49
C LYS A 450 16.96 40.09 -11.61
N LEU A 451 17.45 40.66 -10.53
CA LEU A 451 16.62 41.33 -9.52
C LEU A 451 16.00 42.60 -10.08
N THR A 452 14.68 42.75 -9.89
CA THR A 452 13.95 44.01 -10.06
C THR A 452 13.52 44.60 -8.71
N SER A 453 13.61 43.79 -7.65
CA SER A 453 13.42 44.11 -6.24
C SER A 453 14.40 43.28 -5.42
N ASN A 454 14.69 43.71 -4.19
CA ASN A 454 15.51 42.94 -3.25
C ASN A 454 14.74 41.76 -2.62
N THR A 455 13.42 41.70 -2.83
CA THR A 455 12.59 40.55 -2.47
C THR A 455 12.05 39.90 -3.73
N VAL A 456 12.26 38.59 -3.85
CA VAL A 456 11.81 37.77 -4.97
C VAL A 456 10.82 36.74 -4.46
N LYS A 457 9.71 36.56 -5.18
CA LYS A 457 8.69 35.57 -4.85
C LYS A 457 8.49 34.63 -6.04
N ILE A 458 8.67 33.34 -5.80
CA ILE A 458 8.43 32.25 -6.74
C ILE A 458 7.08 31.64 -6.37
N LEU A 459 6.07 31.78 -7.23
CA LEU A 459 4.77 31.13 -7.06
C LEU A 459 4.67 29.95 -8.02
N GLY A 460 4.37 28.77 -7.49
CA GLY A 460 4.23 27.55 -8.26
C GLY A 460 4.50 26.28 -7.45
N HIS A 461 4.17 25.14 -8.04
CA HIS A 461 4.26 23.81 -7.43
C HIS A 461 5.70 23.27 -7.43
N VAL A 462 6.59 23.93 -6.69
CA VAL A 462 8.00 23.54 -6.53
C VAL A 462 8.12 22.43 -5.48
N SER A 463 8.79 21.32 -5.82
CA SER A 463 9.08 20.21 -4.91
C SER A 463 10.41 20.37 -4.18
N ASP A 464 11.42 20.90 -4.86
CA ASP A 464 12.74 21.11 -4.30
C ASP A 464 13.22 22.51 -4.66
N LEU A 465 13.76 23.24 -3.68
CA LEU A 465 14.39 24.55 -3.89
C LEU A 465 15.80 24.57 -3.30
N LEU A 466 16.78 24.91 -4.14
CA LEU A 466 18.15 25.15 -3.73
C LEU A 466 18.54 26.58 -4.13
N CYS A 467 18.89 27.42 -3.17
CA CYS A 467 19.30 28.81 -3.40
C CYS A 467 20.63 29.17 -2.69
N PRO A 468 21.73 28.43 -2.96
CA PRO A 468 23.01 28.67 -2.31
C PRO A 468 23.66 29.99 -2.75
N ASN A 469 24.41 30.62 -1.84
CA ASN A 469 25.31 31.75 -2.16
C ASN A 469 24.61 32.92 -2.88
N ASN A 470 23.52 33.43 -2.30
CA ASN A 470 22.73 34.53 -2.87
C ASN A 470 22.63 35.74 -1.94
N GLU A 471 23.41 35.78 -0.84
CA GLU A 471 23.35 36.84 0.18
C GLU A 471 21.92 37.04 0.74
N LEU A 472 21.16 35.94 0.86
CA LEU A 472 19.78 35.98 1.37
C LEU A 472 19.78 36.35 2.86
N THR A 473 18.87 37.22 3.26
CA THR A 473 18.69 37.66 4.66
C THR A 473 17.41 37.11 5.29
N SER A 474 16.43 36.74 4.48
CA SER A 474 15.20 36.11 4.93
C SER A 474 14.63 35.16 3.88
N ILE A 475 13.83 34.20 4.34
CA ILE A 475 13.05 33.29 3.50
C ILE A 475 11.69 33.05 4.15
N ASP A 476 10.62 33.14 3.36
CA ASP A 476 9.24 32.85 3.75
C ASP A 476 8.69 31.70 2.88
N ILE A 477 8.07 30.72 3.53
CA ILE A 477 7.66 29.46 2.91
C ILE A 477 6.16 29.30 3.13
N SER A 478 5.39 29.32 2.04
CA SER A 478 3.96 28.97 2.07
C SER A 478 3.64 27.77 1.18
N ASN A 479 4.65 26.94 0.89
CA ASN A 479 4.53 25.75 0.06
C ASN A 479 4.45 24.48 0.93
N PRO A 480 3.27 23.82 1.03
CA PRO A 480 3.11 22.61 1.83
C PRO A 480 3.70 21.34 1.19
N GLU A 481 3.99 21.41 -0.12
CA GLU A 481 4.47 20.29 -0.93
C GLU A 481 6.00 20.22 -1.03
N LEU A 482 6.70 21.18 -0.43
CA LEU A 482 8.16 21.27 -0.47
C LEU A 482 8.80 20.06 0.24
N LEU A 483 9.60 19.31 -0.51
CA LEU A 483 10.33 18.13 -0.06
C LEU A 483 11.74 18.52 0.37
N PHE A 484 12.49 19.24 -0.48
CA PHE A 484 13.86 19.67 -0.19
C PHE A 484 13.97 21.19 -0.18
N LEU A 485 14.60 21.72 0.86
CA LEU A 485 14.93 23.13 0.96
C LEU A 485 16.39 23.29 1.35
N GLU A 486 17.18 23.90 0.48
CA GLU A 486 18.62 24.09 0.70
C GLU A 486 19.02 25.52 0.38
N PHE A 487 19.58 26.23 1.35
CA PHE A 487 20.00 27.63 1.19
C PHE A 487 21.33 27.90 1.88
N PRO A 488 22.38 27.08 1.67
CA PRO A 488 23.65 27.29 2.32
C PRO A 488 24.34 28.57 1.82
N ASP A 489 25.31 29.07 2.58
CA ASP A 489 26.10 30.26 2.20
C ASP A 489 25.25 31.52 2.05
N ASN A 490 24.46 31.84 3.07
CA ASN A 490 23.61 33.04 3.09
C ASN A 490 23.73 33.76 4.45
N HIS A 491 22.86 34.73 4.72
CA HIS A 491 22.85 35.56 5.92
C HIS A 491 21.52 35.47 6.69
N ILE A 492 20.80 34.35 6.53
CA ILE A 492 19.50 34.14 7.16
C ILE A 492 19.68 33.91 8.66
N THR A 493 18.80 34.52 9.46
CA THR A 493 18.84 34.46 10.93
C THR A 493 17.72 33.61 11.51
N THR A 494 16.57 33.51 10.82
CA THR A 494 15.39 32.74 11.23
C THR A 494 14.67 32.16 10.02
N VAL A 495 13.94 31.07 10.23
CA VAL A 495 13.08 30.43 9.22
C VAL A 495 11.89 29.78 9.92
N ASP A 496 10.68 29.95 9.36
CA ASP A 496 9.50 29.19 9.79
C ASP A 496 9.21 28.08 8.79
N THR A 497 9.45 26.83 9.20
CA THR A 497 9.24 25.63 8.37
C THR A 497 7.91 24.94 8.63
N LYS A 498 7.01 25.49 9.47
CA LYS A 498 5.75 24.84 9.87
C LYS A 498 4.82 24.54 8.70
N LYS A 499 4.82 25.40 7.68
CA LYS A 499 4.01 25.21 6.47
C LYS A 499 4.58 24.13 5.55
N ALA A 500 5.89 23.87 5.57
CA ALA A 500 6.56 22.83 4.79
C ALA A 500 6.40 21.43 5.43
N LYS A 501 5.14 20.95 5.50
CA LYS A 501 4.79 19.71 6.22
C LYS A 501 5.44 18.46 5.64
N LYS A 502 5.75 18.45 4.34
CA LYS A 502 6.37 17.32 3.62
C LYS A 502 7.90 17.42 3.55
N LEU A 503 8.53 18.35 4.25
CA LEU A 503 9.98 18.58 4.18
C LEU A 503 10.76 17.34 4.67
N ILE A 504 11.57 16.78 3.77
CA ILE A 504 12.43 15.60 3.98
C ILE A 504 13.88 16.02 4.25
N ARG A 505 14.35 17.10 3.62
CA ARG A 505 15.72 17.58 3.74
C ARG A 505 15.73 19.09 3.92
N LEU A 506 16.43 19.54 4.95
CA LEU A 506 16.75 20.94 5.19
C LEU A 506 18.26 21.10 5.25
N ASP A 507 18.81 21.94 4.36
CA ASP A 507 20.18 22.43 4.46
C ASP A 507 20.19 23.95 4.62
N CYS A 508 20.56 24.39 5.81
CA CYS A 508 20.68 25.79 6.20
C CYS A 508 22.09 26.11 6.70
N SER A 509 23.10 25.34 6.24
CA SER A 509 24.49 25.53 6.65
C SER A 509 25.05 26.91 6.25
N ARG A 510 26.09 27.38 6.95
CA ARG A 510 26.77 28.66 6.63
C ARG A 510 25.79 29.82 6.54
N ASN A 511 25.05 30.03 7.62
CA ASN A 511 24.09 31.13 7.82
C ASN A 511 24.31 31.74 9.21
N ASN A 512 23.36 32.55 9.68
CA ASN A 512 23.46 33.30 10.94
C ASN A 512 22.41 32.86 11.98
N PHE A 513 21.95 31.61 11.95
CA PHE A 513 20.95 31.12 12.91
C PHE A 513 21.50 31.08 14.33
N THR A 514 20.74 31.61 15.29
CA THR A 514 21.02 31.46 16.74
C THR A 514 20.13 30.39 17.38
N THR A 515 18.96 30.17 16.81
CA THR A 515 18.02 29.10 17.19
C THR A 515 17.46 28.47 15.92
N LEU A 516 17.24 27.16 15.95
CA LEU A 516 16.57 26.45 14.86
C LEU A 516 15.52 25.50 15.43
N ASP A 517 14.26 25.71 15.04
CA ASP A 517 13.15 24.86 15.43
C ASP A 517 12.55 24.17 14.22
N VAL A 518 12.74 22.85 14.15
CA VAL A 518 12.15 21.97 13.13
C VAL A 518 11.27 20.90 13.78
N SER A 519 10.81 21.13 15.01
CA SER A 519 10.07 20.15 15.82
C SER A 519 8.76 19.67 15.18
N THR A 520 8.15 20.50 14.33
CA THR A 520 6.91 20.19 13.60
C THR A 520 7.13 19.41 12.31
N ASN A 521 8.37 19.34 11.79
CA ASN A 521 8.67 18.71 10.50
C ASN A 521 8.85 17.19 10.64
N LYS A 522 7.77 16.47 10.93
CA LYS A 522 7.76 15.02 11.20
C LYS A 522 8.28 14.15 10.04
N ALA A 523 8.29 14.68 8.82
CA ALA A 523 8.81 13.99 7.63
C ALA A 523 10.34 14.11 7.46
N LEU A 524 11.00 14.96 8.24
CA LEU A 524 12.42 15.31 8.06
C LEU A 524 13.33 14.10 8.32
N ARG A 525 14.22 13.84 7.36
CA ARG A 525 15.19 12.73 7.38
C ARG A 525 16.64 13.21 7.43
N VAL A 526 16.90 14.39 6.87
CA VAL A 526 18.24 14.97 6.81
C VAL A 526 18.16 16.42 7.27
N LEU A 527 18.92 16.75 8.31
CA LEU A 527 19.12 18.12 8.76
C LEU A 527 20.59 18.47 8.68
N ILE A 528 20.90 19.53 7.93
CA ILE A 528 22.22 20.14 7.86
C ILE A 528 22.08 21.60 8.32
N CYS A 529 22.68 21.93 9.45
CA CYS A 529 22.73 23.27 10.02
C CYS A 529 24.16 23.64 10.48
N THR A 530 25.16 22.98 9.90
CA THR A 530 26.59 23.21 10.14
C THR A 530 27.01 24.66 9.90
N GLU A 531 27.97 25.16 10.67
CA GLU A 531 28.52 26.53 10.52
C GLU A 531 27.44 27.60 10.68
N ASN A 532 26.84 27.66 11.86
CA ASN A 532 25.90 28.69 12.29
C ASN A 532 26.27 29.17 13.72
N ASN A 533 25.39 29.92 14.37
CA ASN A 533 25.54 30.36 15.76
C ASN A 533 24.52 29.70 16.70
N ILE A 534 24.07 28.49 16.37
CA ILE A 534 22.92 27.84 17.03
C ILE A 534 23.28 27.46 18.46
N SER A 535 22.56 28.02 19.43
CA SER A 535 22.61 27.62 20.84
C SER A 535 21.43 26.73 21.25
N THR A 536 20.33 26.74 20.49
CA THR A 536 19.14 25.92 20.74
C THR A 536 18.65 25.28 19.45
N LEU A 537 18.56 23.95 19.46
CA LEU A 537 18.14 23.13 18.32
C LEU A 537 16.98 22.21 18.73
N ASN A 538 15.79 22.47 18.21
CA ASN A 538 14.60 21.65 18.47
C ASN A 538 14.37 20.69 17.29
N LEU A 539 14.54 19.39 17.54
CA LEU A 539 14.39 18.32 16.55
C LEU A 539 12.94 17.79 16.46
N PRO A 540 12.54 17.15 15.34
CA PRO A 540 11.19 16.59 15.16
C PRO A 540 10.80 15.58 16.25
N GLN A 541 9.55 15.66 16.71
CA GLN A 541 8.94 14.63 17.55
C GLN A 541 8.57 13.39 16.71
N ASP A 542 8.68 12.19 17.29
CA ASP A 542 8.35 10.89 16.66
C ASP A 542 9.29 10.48 15.48
N GLY A 543 10.54 10.95 15.52
CA GLY A 543 11.38 11.26 14.36
C GLY A 543 11.73 10.13 13.38
N LYS A 544 11.75 10.48 12.07
CA LYS A 544 12.37 9.73 10.97
C LYS A 544 13.77 10.27 10.59
N LEU A 545 14.36 11.08 11.47
CA LEU A 545 15.63 11.76 11.23
C LEU A 545 16.76 10.73 11.16
N ASN A 546 17.39 10.60 9.99
CA ASN A 546 18.47 9.64 9.77
C ASN A 546 19.84 10.31 9.88
N TYR A 547 19.96 11.57 9.49
CA TYR A 547 21.25 12.26 9.45
C TYR A 547 21.14 13.65 10.06
N LEU A 548 22.00 13.93 11.02
CA LEU A 548 22.10 15.21 11.69
C LEU A 548 23.53 15.75 11.58
N PHE A 549 23.66 16.90 10.92
CA PHE A 549 24.92 17.64 10.81
C PHE A 549 24.72 19.03 11.41
N CYS A 550 25.20 19.22 12.64
CA CYS A 550 25.09 20.46 13.41
C CYS A 550 26.47 20.97 13.89
N SER A 551 27.54 20.58 13.19
CA SER A 551 28.90 20.96 13.53
C SER A 551 29.15 22.47 13.48
N ASN A 552 30.15 22.96 14.20
CA ASN A 552 30.55 24.37 14.23
C ASN A 552 29.37 25.31 14.57
N ASN A 553 28.89 25.18 15.79
CA ASN A 553 27.77 25.94 16.35
C ASN A 553 28.07 26.34 17.81
N LYS A 554 27.06 26.73 18.58
CA LYS A 554 27.17 27.13 19.99
C LYS A 554 26.32 26.24 20.91
N LEU A 555 26.09 24.98 20.53
CA LEU A 555 25.27 24.05 21.29
C LEU A 555 25.98 23.67 22.60
N ASN A 556 25.33 23.91 23.73
CA ASN A 556 25.78 23.44 25.06
C ASN A 556 25.20 22.06 25.40
N GLU A 557 24.08 21.72 24.78
CA GLU A 557 23.37 20.45 24.88
C GLU A 557 22.90 20.03 23.50
N LEU A 558 22.82 18.73 23.28
CA LEU A 558 22.24 18.14 22.09
C LEU A 558 21.22 17.08 22.51
N ASN A 559 19.94 17.45 22.49
CA ASN A 559 18.86 16.53 22.83
C ASN A 559 18.41 15.76 21.60
N ILE A 560 18.69 14.45 21.57
CA ILE A 560 18.28 13.52 20.51
C ILE A 560 17.37 12.39 21.02
N SER A 561 16.78 12.53 22.22
CA SER A 561 15.95 11.48 22.84
C SER A 561 14.74 11.06 21.98
N ASN A 562 14.31 11.94 21.06
CA ASN A 562 13.15 11.70 20.20
C ASN A 562 13.50 11.02 18.87
N THR A 563 14.73 10.50 18.73
CA THR A 563 15.26 9.91 17.49
C THR A 563 15.67 8.44 17.61
N VAL A 564 15.28 7.77 18.70
CA VAL A 564 15.65 6.38 19.03
C VAL A 564 15.42 5.44 17.84
N GLY A 565 16.39 4.58 17.54
CA GLY A 565 16.31 3.58 16.48
C GLY A 565 16.47 4.07 15.03
N VAL A 566 16.47 5.38 14.76
CA VAL A 566 16.43 5.87 13.36
C VAL A 566 17.70 6.55 12.83
N LEU A 567 18.57 7.08 13.72
CA LEU A 567 19.78 7.77 13.30
C LEU A 567 20.80 6.83 12.63
N ARG A 568 21.49 7.37 11.62
CA ARG A 568 22.55 6.71 10.84
C ARG A 568 23.88 7.42 10.96
N ALA A 569 23.88 8.75 11.11
CA ALA A 569 25.07 9.49 11.48
C ALA A 569 24.73 10.79 12.21
N VAL A 570 25.60 11.17 13.16
CA VAL A 570 25.53 12.43 13.92
C VAL A 570 26.88 13.12 13.88
N TYR A 571 26.90 14.34 13.37
CA TYR A 571 28.08 15.21 13.34
C TYR A 571 27.76 16.48 14.12
N CYS A 572 28.35 16.60 15.30
CA CYS A 572 28.14 17.68 16.26
C CYS A 572 29.47 18.27 16.78
N ASN A 573 30.56 18.04 16.05
CA ASN A 573 31.87 18.59 16.38
C ASN A 573 31.90 20.13 16.40
N ASP A 574 32.90 20.70 17.07
CA ASP A 574 33.06 22.16 17.18
C ASP A 574 31.83 22.84 17.81
N ASN A 575 31.41 22.34 18.97
CA ASN A 575 30.33 22.91 19.78
C ASN A 575 30.81 23.09 21.23
N GLN A 576 29.89 23.31 22.17
CA GLN A 576 30.15 23.48 23.60
C GLN A 576 29.48 22.37 24.42
N ILE A 577 29.18 21.22 23.82
CA ILE A 577 28.42 20.13 24.43
C ILE A 577 29.20 19.59 25.63
N THR A 578 28.52 19.43 26.77
CA THR A 578 29.13 18.93 28.02
C THR A 578 28.78 17.48 28.34
N LYS A 579 27.62 17.03 27.87
CA LYS A 579 27.12 15.65 28.00
C LYS A 579 26.52 15.20 26.68
N LEU A 580 26.85 13.98 26.26
CA LEU A 580 26.33 13.40 25.03
C LEU A 580 25.80 12.00 25.27
N THR A 581 24.53 11.77 24.93
CA THR A 581 23.88 10.46 25.02
C THR A 581 23.26 10.11 23.68
N ILE A 582 23.75 9.04 23.06
CA ILE A 582 23.29 8.51 21.78
C ILE A 582 23.14 7.00 21.93
N THR A 583 21.97 6.52 22.33
CA THR A 583 21.76 5.09 22.60
C THR A 583 20.67 4.48 21.72
N ASP A 584 20.73 3.16 21.56
CA ASP A 584 19.66 2.38 20.96
C ASP A 584 19.38 2.72 19.48
N HIS A 585 20.44 2.83 18.67
CA HIS A 585 20.34 3.02 17.22
C HIS A 585 21.05 1.91 16.43
N ASP A 586 20.30 0.89 16.02
CA ASP A 586 20.80 -0.22 15.21
C ASP A 586 21.42 0.24 13.88
N GLY A 587 20.93 1.34 13.31
CA GLY A 587 21.42 1.86 12.02
C GLY A 587 22.61 2.81 12.10
N LEU A 588 23.07 3.18 13.30
CA LEU A 588 24.07 4.24 13.48
C LEU A 588 25.46 3.75 13.08
N MET A 589 26.08 4.45 12.13
CA MET A 589 27.40 4.09 11.58
C MET A 589 28.51 5.06 11.99
N GLY A 590 28.19 6.32 12.28
CA GLY A 590 29.18 7.34 12.54
C GLY A 590 28.73 8.39 13.57
N ILE A 591 29.61 8.71 14.50
CA ILE A 591 29.48 9.83 15.43
C ILE A 591 30.77 10.66 15.34
N ASP A 592 30.62 11.95 15.07
CA ASP A 592 31.68 12.93 15.21
C ASP A 592 31.26 13.98 16.24
N CYS A 593 31.89 13.94 17.41
CA CYS A 593 31.66 14.89 18.49
C CYS A 593 32.97 15.53 18.99
N CYS A 594 34.01 15.54 18.16
CA CYS A 594 35.29 16.13 18.51
C CYS A 594 35.17 17.64 18.78
N ARG A 595 36.15 18.22 19.47
CA ARG A 595 36.22 19.66 19.76
C ARG A 595 34.96 20.18 20.46
N ASN A 596 34.63 19.54 21.58
CA ASN A 596 33.53 19.91 22.48
C ASN A 596 34.05 19.99 23.94
N ASN A 597 33.14 20.14 24.90
CA ASN A 597 33.46 20.11 26.33
C ASN A 597 32.94 18.83 27.01
N ILE A 598 32.83 17.72 26.28
CA ILE A 598 32.15 16.51 26.76
C ILE A 598 32.93 15.92 27.92
N THR A 599 32.25 15.77 29.05
CA THR A 599 32.76 15.10 30.26
C THR A 599 32.11 13.74 30.48
N GLU A 600 30.85 13.60 30.07
CA GLU A 600 30.03 12.39 30.15
C GLU A 600 29.56 11.97 28.75
N ILE A 601 29.83 10.71 28.37
CA ILE A 601 29.47 10.16 27.07
C ILE A 601 28.85 8.78 27.25
N ASN A 602 27.68 8.59 26.65
CA ASN A 602 27.00 7.29 26.61
C ASN A 602 26.59 6.97 25.17
N ILE A 603 27.12 5.88 24.63
CA ILE A 603 26.83 5.40 23.28
C ILE A 603 26.39 3.94 23.24
N ALA A 604 25.80 3.44 24.34
CA ALA A 604 25.35 2.06 24.46
C ALA A 604 24.36 1.66 23.34
N ASN A 605 24.32 0.36 23.03
CA ASN A 605 23.35 -0.24 22.11
C ASN A 605 23.37 0.32 20.67
N ASN A 606 24.57 0.55 20.11
CA ASN A 606 24.76 0.95 18.71
C ASN A 606 25.60 -0.10 17.93
N PRO A 607 25.07 -1.30 17.66
CA PRO A 607 25.86 -2.45 17.19
C PRO A 607 26.64 -2.21 15.87
N ASN A 608 26.09 -1.36 14.99
CA ASN A 608 26.67 -1.06 13.68
C ASN A 608 27.59 0.18 13.64
N LEU A 609 27.94 0.76 14.79
CA LEU A 609 28.81 1.93 14.86
C LEU A 609 30.22 1.59 14.35
N LYS A 610 30.69 2.32 13.33
CA LYS A 610 32.01 2.08 12.73
C LYS A 610 32.99 3.22 12.98
N ASN A 611 32.50 4.46 13.01
CA ASN A 611 33.36 5.63 13.09
C ASN A 611 32.97 6.44 14.32
N LEU A 612 33.93 6.69 15.20
CA LEU A 612 33.74 7.52 16.38
C LEU A 612 34.92 8.49 16.49
N ASP A 613 34.64 9.79 16.42
CA ASP A 613 35.63 10.83 16.68
C ASP A 613 35.25 11.62 17.94
N ILE A 614 36.12 11.55 18.95
CA ILE A 614 35.95 12.18 20.26
C ILE A 614 37.13 13.07 20.66
N HIS A 615 38.12 13.29 19.79
CA HIS A 615 39.31 14.07 20.17
C HIS A 615 38.96 15.49 20.62
N LYS A 616 39.83 16.12 21.41
CA LYS A 616 39.63 17.47 21.98
C LYS A 616 38.30 17.57 22.74
N ASN A 617 38.11 16.67 23.69
CA ASN A 617 37.04 16.72 24.69
C ASN A 617 37.65 16.65 26.10
N LYS A 618 36.80 16.55 27.13
CA LYS A 618 37.20 16.47 28.54
C LYS A 618 36.65 15.20 29.19
N ILE A 619 36.55 14.11 28.43
CA ILE A 619 35.93 12.87 28.87
C ILE A 619 36.72 12.35 30.07
N THR A 620 36.01 12.08 31.17
CA THR A 620 36.65 11.60 32.40
C THR A 620 37.13 10.17 32.24
N LEU A 621 38.07 9.74 33.09
CA LEU A 621 38.62 8.38 33.00
C LEU A 621 37.53 7.31 33.18
N GLU A 622 36.60 7.55 34.10
CA GLU A 622 35.44 6.67 34.34
C GLU A 622 34.52 6.58 33.11
N GLN A 623 34.23 7.71 32.48
CA GLN A 623 33.39 7.75 31.28
C GLN A 623 34.08 7.13 30.07
N MET A 624 35.41 7.21 29.98
CA MET A 624 36.18 6.51 28.95
C MET A 624 36.18 4.99 29.15
N GLU A 625 36.24 4.52 30.41
CA GLU A 625 36.08 3.10 30.74
C GLU A 625 34.69 2.58 30.37
N GLN A 626 33.64 3.38 30.65
CA GLN A 626 32.28 3.05 30.23
C GLN A 626 32.13 3.04 28.72
N LEU A 627 32.68 4.03 28.01
CA LEU A 627 32.72 4.06 26.55
C LEU A 627 33.36 2.78 25.99
N ALA A 628 34.49 2.34 26.55
CA ALA A 628 35.15 1.10 26.13
C ALA A 628 34.25 -0.14 26.34
N ASN A 629 33.36 -0.15 27.34
CA ASN A 629 32.35 -1.19 27.53
C ASN A 629 31.21 -1.12 26.50
N ASP A 630 30.78 0.09 26.16
CA ASP A 630 29.63 0.32 25.26
C ASP A 630 29.98 0.10 23.78
N LEU A 631 31.26 0.24 23.41
CA LEU A 631 31.69 0.02 22.03
C LEU A 631 31.36 -1.42 21.56
N PRO A 632 30.81 -1.60 20.35
CA PRO A 632 30.47 -2.92 19.85
C PRO A 632 31.72 -3.73 19.48
N VAL A 633 31.58 -5.05 19.49
CA VAL A 633 32.64 -5.99 19.12
C VAL A 633 32.58 -6.28 17.62
N GLU A 634 33.73 -6.24 16.94
CA GLU A 634 33.85 -6.71 15.56
C GLU A 634 33.95 -8.24 15.53
N SER A 635 32.93 -8.90 14.96
CA SER A 635 32.86 -10.37 14.89
C SER A 635 33.49 -10.95 13.61
N ASP A 636 33.67 -10.15 12.55
CA ASP A 636 34.23 -10.61 11.27
C ASP A 636 35.66 -10.06 11.05
N PRO A 637 36.70 -10.91 11.12
CA PRO A 637 38.10 -10.51 10.92
C PRO A 637 38.42 -10.00 9.50
N SER A 638 37.53 -10.17 8.53
CA SER A 638 37.70 -9.69 7.16
C SER A 638 37.24 -8.24 6.96
N ASN A 639 36.51 -7.69 7.95
CA ASN A 639 35.87 -6.39 7.89
C ASN A 639 36.71 -5.35 8.67
N TYR A 640 37.72 -4.80 8.01
CA TYR A 640 38.43 -3.61 8.46
C TYR A 640 37.46 -2.42 8.26
N GLU A 641 36.99 -1.70 9.28
CA GLU A 641 37.71 -0.58 9.88
C GLU A 641 36.78 0.13 10.88
N ARG A 642 36.58 -0.43 12.07
CA ARG A 642 36.05 0.37 13.17
C ARG A 642 37.15 1.31 13.65
N ILE A 643 36.91 2.62 13.61
CA ILE A 643 37.92 3.65 13.88
C ILE A 643 37.43 4.55 15.00
N LEU A 644 38.25 4.65 16.05
CA LEU A 644 38.13 5.61 17.13
C LEU A 644 39.27 6.64 17.01
N ILE A 645 38.93 7.88 16.69
CA ILE A 645 39.86 9.01 16.77
C ILE A 645 39.73 9.61 18.18
N LEU A 646 40.73 9.35 19.01
CA LEU A 646 40.69 9.67 20.44
C LEU A 646 41.49 10.90 20.82
N LYS A 647 42.54 11.20 20.05
CA LYS A 647 43.60 12.10 20.46
C LYS A 647 43.94 13.11 19.38
N ASP A 648 44.04 14.37 19.76
CA ASP A 648 44.77 15.36 18.96
C ASP A 648 46.25 15.46 19.38
N ILE A 649 47.10 15.89 18.45
CA ILE A 649 48.55 16.03 18.65
C ILE A 649 48.85 17.02 19.79
N VAL A 650 48.02 18.07 19.91
CA VAL A 650 48.19 19.16 20.88
C VAL A 650 46.85 19.47 21.55
N GLY A 651 46.87 19.64 22.88
CA GLY A 651 45.71 20.10 23.64
C GLY A 651 44.62 19.06 23.85
N GLU A 652 44.95 17.77 23.79
CA GLU A 652 44.03 16.71 24.18
C GLU A 652 43.82 16.69 25.70
N GLU A 653 42.56 16.70 26.15
CA GLU A 653 42.19 16.74 27.56
C GLU A 653 41.43 15.48 28.01
N ASN A 654 40.97 14.65 27.07
CA ASN A 654 40.36 13.35 27.35
C ASN A 654 41.29 12.49 28.22
N LYS A 655 40.73 11.85 29.26
CA LYS A 655 41.47 10.96 30.15
C LYS A 655 41.30 9.51 29.72
N TYR A 656 42.42 8.81 29.53
CA TYR A 656 42.45 7.39 29.19
C TYR A 656 43.73 6.74 29.74
N SER A 657 43.69 5.41 29.91
CA SER A 657 44.83 4.59 30.34
C SER A 657 45.19 3.58 29.26
N THR A 658 46.39 2.98 29.34
CA THR A 658 46.79 1.90 28.43
C THR A 658 45.84 0.69 28.50
N GLU A 659 45.27 0.41 29.68
CA GLU A 659 44.31 -0.68 29.88
C GLU A 659 43.01 -0.44 29.11
N ILE A 660 42.48 0.78 29.15
CA ILE A 660 41.30 1.20 28.36
C ILE A 660 41.57 1.03 26.86
N ILE A 661 42.72 1.51 26.37
CA ILE A 661 43.07 1.38 24.96
C ILE A 661 43.14 -0.10 24.55
N ASN A 662 43.81 -0.94 25.33
CA ASN A 662 43.91 -2.38 25.07
C ASN A 662 42.54 -3.06 25.04
N LYS A 663 41.62 -2.64 25.91
CA LYS A 663 40.23 -3.13 25.93
C LYS A 663 39.50 -2.77 24.63
N ILE A 664 39.62 -1.53 24.16
CA ILE A 664 39.03 -1.08 22.89
C ILE A 664 39.62 -1.86 21.70
N LEU A 665 40.95 -2.01 21.66
CA LEU A 665 41.65 -2.81 20.65
C LEU A 665 41.18 -4.27 20.63
N SER A 666 40.94 -4.88 21.80
CA SER A 666 40.46 -6.27 21.91
C SER A 666 39.06 -6.49 21.30
N LYS A 667 38.27 -5.41 21.15
CA LYS A 667 36.97 -5.42 20.48
C LYS A 667 37.06 -5.25 18.96
N GLY A 668 38.27 -5.13 18.40
CA GLY A 668 38.50 -4.97 16.96
C GLY A 668 38.46 -3.53 16.45
N TRP A 669 38.58 -2.54 17.33
CA TRP A 669 38.66 -1.12 16.96
C TRP A 669 40.11 -0.70 16.70
N LYS A 670 40.34 0.12 15.67
CA LYS A 670 41.56 0.91 15.52
C LYS A 670 41.41 2.17 16.37
N VAL A 671 42.41 2.48 17.20
CA VAL A 671 42.44 3.71 17.99
C VAL A 671 43.57 4.58 17.47
N GLU A 672 43.26 5.78 17.00
CA GLU A 672 44.19 6.63 16.26
C GLU A 672 44.17 8.08 16.77
N ASP A 673 45.25 8.80 16.48
CA ASP A 673 45.28 10.26 16.56
C ASP A 673 44.82 10.93 15.25
N THR A 674 44.76 12.26 15.24
CA THR A 674 44.35 13.06 14.07
C THR A 674 45.27 12.94 12.84
N ASN A 675 46.45 12.32 12.96
CA ASN A 675 47.36 12.00 11.86
C ASN A 675 47.24 10.54 11.38
N ASN A 676 46.24 9.79 11.87
CA ASN A 676 46.07 8.36 11.66
C ASN A 676 47.23 7.52 12.26
N VAL A 677 47.89 8.02 13.31
CA VAL A 677 48.89 7.24 14.05
C VAL A 677 48.18 6.44 15.14
N SER A 678 48.35 5.11 15.13
CA SER A 678 47.69 4.24 16.09
C SER A 678 48.21 4.41 17.52
N LEU A 679 47.29 4.51 18.47
CA LEU A 679 47.54 4.58 19.91
C LEU A 679 47.51 3.18 20.53
N GLY A 680 48.36 2.91 21.51
CA GLY A 680 48.42 1.61 22.20
C GLY A 680 49.26 0.54 21.49
N ILE A 681 49.71 0.80 20.26
CA ILE A 681 50.79 0.03 19.64
C ILE A 681 52.11 0.51 20.26
N SER A 682 52.49 -0.08 21.40
CA SER A 682 53.92 -0.08 21.75
C SER A 682 54.68 -0.64 20.55
N ALA A 683 55.83 -0.06 20.23
CA ALA A 683 56.66 -0.36 19.08
C ALA A 683 57.28 -1.79 19.09
N ILE A 684 56.50 -2.82 19.39
CA ILE A 684 56.87 -4.23 19.47
C ILE A 684 55.97 -5.10 18.56
N GLU A 685 54.83 -4.61 18.07
CA GLU A 685 53.90 -5.44 17.26
C GLU A 685 54.20 -5.50 15.76
N ASN A 686 55.37 -5.03 15.32
CA ASN A 686 55.86 -5.26 13.95
C ASN A 686 57.07 -6.22 13.87
N ASP A 687 57.39 -6.93 14.95
CA ASP A 687 58.50 -7.87 14.89
C ASP A 687 58.07 -9.20 14.26
N LYS A 688 58.14 -9.26 12.91
CA LYS A 688 58.14 -10.52 12.15
C LYS A 688 59.26 -11.48 12.61
N ASN A 689 60.20 -11.06 13.46
CA ASN A 689 61.30 -11.87 13.98
C ASN A 689 61.05 -12.49 15.37
N GLN A 690 59.89 -12.31 16.02
CA GLN A 690 59.62 -13.10 17.23
C GLN A 690 59.51 -14.60 16.88
N PRO A 691 60.22 -15.48 17.62
CA PRO A 691 60.26 -16.90 17.32
C PRO A 691 58.87 -17.51 17.44
N ARG A 692 58.47 -18.25 16.40
CA ARG A 692 57.20 -18.98 16.39
C ARG A 692 57.27 -20.13 17.37
N LYS A 693 56.33 -20.17 18.30
CA LYS A 693 56.12 -21.33 19.18
C LYS A 693 54.92 -22.11 18.69
N VAL A 694 55.07 -23.42 18.55
CA VAL A 694 54.02 -24.32 18.06
C VAL A 694 53.57 -25.19 19.22
N PHE A 695 52.27 -25.31 19.43
CA PHE A 695 51.67 -26.10 20.50
C PHE A 695 50.75 -27.16 19.92
N ASP A 696 50.74 -28.35 20.52
CA ASP A 696 49.71 -29.34 20.27
C ASP A 696 48.37 -28.94 20.92
N LEU A 697 47.30 -29.68 20.64
CA LEU A 697 45.98 -29.41 21.21
C LEU A 697 45.91 -29.63 22.73
N ASN A 698 46.92 -30.28 23.32
CA ASN A 698 47.06 -30.48 24.76
C ASN A 698 47.89 -29.36 25.42
N GLY A 699 48.30 -28.34 24.66
CA GLY A 699 49.04 -27.19 25.15
C GLY A 699 50.53 -27.43 25.35
N ARG A 700 51.10 -28.51 24.83
CA ARG A 700 52.55 -28.79 24.90
C ARG A 700 53.27 -28.12 23.74
N GLU A 701 54.38 -27.44 24.00
CA GLU A 701 55.24 -26.87 22.95
C GLU A 701 55.90 -28.02 22.16
N VAL A 702 55.72 -28.02 20.84
CA VAL A 702 56.13 -29.08 19.91
C VAL A 702 56.87 -28.48 18.71
N ASN A 703 57.74 -29.27 18.08
CA ASN A 703 58.36 -28.86 16.83
C ASN A 703 57.39 -29.13 15.67
N GLU A 704 57.15 -28.15 14.80
CA GLU A 704 56.20 -28.25 13.68
C GLU A 704 56.46 -29.47 12.78
N ASN A 705 57.73 -29.85 12.62
CA ASN A 705 58.13 -30.99 11.78
C ASN A 705 57.92 -32.37 12.44
N GLN A 706 57.48 -32.41 13.69
CA GLN A 706 57.34 -33.64 14.49
C GLN A 706 55.89 -33.98 14.84
N VAL A 707 54.91 -33.21 14.36
CA VAL A 707 53.49 -33.38 14.67
C VAL A 707 52.66 -33.46 13.39
N LYS A 708 51.66 -34.35 13.39
CA LYS A 708 50.61 -34.41 12.35
C LYS A 708 49.28 -34.00 12.98
N GLY A 709 48.50 -33.17 12.27
CA GLY A 709 47.21 -32.68 12.74
C GLY A 709 47.16 -31.16 12.98
N VAL A 710 46.17 -30.71 13.75
CA VAL A 710 45.97 -29.29 14.05
C VAL A 710 46.91 -28.85 15.16
N VAL A 711 47.70 -27.81 14.89
CA VAL A 711 48.59 -27.16 15.88
C VAL A 711 48.19 -25.71 16.09
N ILE A 712 48.52 -25.18 17.25
CA ILE A 712 48.33 -23.77 17.62
C ILE A 712 49.69 -23.07 17.53
N ILE A 713 49.83 -22.10 16.65
CA ILE A 713 51.05 -21.31 16.50
C ILE A 713 50.85 -19.97 17.23
N LYS A 714 51.73 -19.67 18.18
CA LYS A 714 51.81 -18.35 18.83
C LYS A 714 53.01 -17.59 18.30
N GLN A 715 52.79 -16.36 17.85
CA GLN A 715 53.84 -15.43 17.42
C GLN A 715 53.48 -14.03 17.93
N GLY A 716 54.22 -13.54 18.93
CA GLY A 716 53.78 -12.37 19.72
C GLY A 716 52.41 -12.62 20.36
N ASN A 717 51.49 -11.65 20.26
CA ASN A 717 50.11 -11.76 20.74
C ASN A 717 49.18 -12.52 19.76
N LYS A 718 49.65 -12.93 18.59
CA LYS A 718 48.83 -13.56 17.56
C LYS A 718 48.81 -15.09 17.75
N THR A 719 47.62 -15.67 17.70
CA THR A 719 47.40 -17.12 17.80
C THR A 719 46.71 -17.63 16.53
N TYR A 720 47.32 -18.59 15.85
CA TYR A 720 46.81 -19.17 14.60
C TYR A 720 46.62 -20.68 14.75
N LYS A 721 45.61 -21.25 14.09
CA LYS A 721 45.47 -22.70 13.91
C LYS A 721 46.02 -23.09 12.54
N LYS A 722 46.92 -24.08 12.50
CA LYS A 722 47.49 -24.62 11.25
C LYS A 722 47.31 -26.13 11.22
N VAL A 723 46.98 -26.67 10.05
CA VAL A 723 46.97 -28.12 9.80
C VAL A 723 48.32 -28.52 9.24
N VAL A 724 49.07 -29.33 9.98
CA VAL A 724 50.34 -29.92 9.52
C VAL A 724 50.02 -31.29 8.91
N LYS A 725 50.30 -31.45 7.62
CA LYS A 725 50.00 -32.65 6.83
C LYS A 725 51.00 -33.77 7.05
#